data_AF-A0A1E4TV89-F1
#
_entry.id   AF-A0A1E4TV89-F1
#
_cell.length_a   1.000
_cell.length_b   1.000
_cell.length_c   1.000
_cell.angle_alpha   90.00
_cell.angle_beta   90.00
_cell.angle_gamma   90.00
#
_symmetry.space_group_name_H-M   'P 1'
#
loop_
_entity.id
_entity.type
_entity.pdbx_description
1 polymer ?
#
loop_
_entity_poly.entity_id
_entity_poly.type
_entity_poly.pdbx_seq_one_letter_code
_entity_poly.pdbx_strand_id
1 'polypeptide(L)'
;MINPDDSNDDFEEVEHFNYKQDLKRRLTASSLVGLGFSLMSVPFGISTTLGIGLVDGGNVTILWGWVVVSILSLCVVASLCEIAGKYPTSGGVYHFAAILSNEKYSLGSSWFTGWFLIMGNWTMAISILYGGAQFILSIFGLKDVYYKKDTILTLLLFYCLVILCGLVNLQFSKILDRVNDACTYWTIYTVLLIDILLMLFSNSFHDVKYILTNFNATRSGWPDVIAFLVGLQPAAFTLQGYGMIMSMSDEVKKPVEKILPKGMIYSVFIAGVTGVIFIIPILSILPELSLILDQNPDIMPIDLVFKLSTESFIVSFLLVILLIGTVLFAGIGSLTTASRSTYAFARDGGLPYKDLWIHVDEMDDESVIPKNALFLSMAVCFILGLLSLVSSSAFNAFMGAAVIALSFANGVPLVCLVMGKRKKIRGSSFKLKKAGWILNLISLLWIALTFIILCMPPEIPVSITSMNYAIVVFVVFFITIFIGYKFWGKYHFQGPLIDKASGVELNSVMESIRENNSNTIESATSTTRSTRTRERESNFIEPSSFIVAEEISDSTSTISGAETEDEEVQNEENNHQEQEQELELDQNQNHTNKNKNKNKKILFGDTTTLDQTEANTNTNTTNTKGYTKLNNNDVFFDGEKLSN
;
A
#
# COMPACT_ATOMS: atom_id res chain seq x y z
N MET A 1 -1.20 47.60 -15.99
CA MET A 1 -0.70 46.44 -16.77
C MET A 1 -0.90 45.21 -15.91
N ILE A 2 -1.52 44.16 -16.45
CA ILE A 2 -1.69 42.86 -15.77
C ILE A 2 -0.57 41.95 -16.29
N ASN A 3 0.01 41.12 -15.42
CA ASN A 3 1.09 40.20 -15.79
C ASN A 3 0.51 39.00 -16.57
N PRO A 4 0.97 38.69 -17.79
CA PRO A 4 0.36 37.64 -18.62
C PRO A 4 0.60 36.20 -18.13
N ASP A 5 1.41 36.00 -17.09
CA ASP A 5 1.76 34.67 -16.54
C ASP A 5 0.66 34.06 -15.63
N ASP A 6 -0.39 34.83 -15.29
CA ASP A 6 -1.53 34.37 -14.46
C ASP A 6 -2.70 33.79 -15.29
N SER A 7 -2.77 34.01 -16.62
CA SER A 7 -3.91 33.54 -17.45
C SER A 7 -3.84 32.06 -17.86
N ASN A 8 -2.67 31.43 -17.76
CA ASN A 8 -2.50 30.03 -18.17
C ASN A 8 -3.06 29.02 -17.15
N ASP A 9 -3.46 29.47 -15.95
CA ASP A 9 -3.96 28.58 -14.88
C ASP A 9 -5.47 28.33 -14.95
N ASP A 10 -6.20 28.90 -15.92
CA ASP A 10 -7.64 28.67 -16.12
C ASP A 10 -7.95 27.54 -17.12
N PHE A 11 -7.16 27.36 -18.18
CA PHE A 11 -7.29 26.20 -19.09
C PHE A 11 -7.04 24.87 -18.38
N GLU A 12 -7.66 23.79 -18.86
CA GLU A 12 -7.50 22.44 -18.33
C GLU A 12 -6.61 21.62 -19.26
N GLU A 13 -5.48 21.14 -18.73
CA GLU A 13 -4.47 20.37 -19.44
C GLU A 13 -4.27 19.04 -18.70
N VAL A 14 -4.62 17.93 -19.36
CA VAL A 14 -4.54 16.57 -18.81
C VAL A 14 -3.55 15.80 -19.66
N GLU A 15 -2.44 15.37 -19.06
CA GLU A 15 -1.44 14.60 -19.81
C GLU A 15 -1.95 13.17 -20.07
N HIS A 16 -1.59 12.62 -21.23
CA HIS A 16 -1.96 11.27 -21.67
C HIS A 16 -0.68 10.45 -21.89
N PHE A 17 -0.74 9.18 -21.52
CA PHE A 17 0.44 8.30 -21.42
C PHE A 17 0.37 7.22 -22.49
N ASN A 18 1.48 7.03 -23.21
CA ASN A 18 1.54 6.11 -24.35
C ASN A 18 1.85 4.68 -23.89
N TYR A 19 0.91 4.06 -23.16
CA TYR A 19 0.89 2.64 -22.87
C TYR A 19 -0.40 1.97 -23.38
N LYS A 20 -0.32 0.71 -23.81
CA LYS A 20 -1.51 -0.12 -24.11
C LYS A 20 -2.30 -0.25 -22.80
N GLN A 21 -3.55 0.19 -22.81
CA GLN A 21 -4.44 0.11 -21.64
C GLN A 21 -5.29 -1.15 -21.75
N ASP A 22 -4.77 -2.27 -21.26
CA ASP A 22 -5.45 -3.57 -21.33
C ASP A 22 -6.68 -3.65 -20.41
N LEU A 23 -6.62 -3.02 -19.23
CA LEU A 23 -7.69 -3.12 -18.23
C LEU A 23 -8.98 -2.39 -18.67
N LYS A 24 -10.11 -3.10 -18.62
CA LYS A 24 -11.42 -2.58 -19.04
C LYS A 24 -11.97 -1.58 -18.00
N ARG A 25 -12.10 -0.30 -18.40
CA ARG A 25 -12.61 0.82 -17.58
C ARG A 25 -14.06 0.59 -17.09
N ARG A 26 -14.25 0.23 -15.81
CA ARG A 26 -15.57 -0.04 -15.19
C ARG A 26 -15.90 0.82 -13.97
N LEU A 27 -14.92 1.24 -13.17
CA LEU A 27 -15.16 1.92 -11.90
C LEU A 27 -15.81 3.29 -12.11
N THR A 28 -16.87 3.55 -11.34
CA THR A 28 -17.54 4.85 -11.23
C THR A 28 -16.95 5.64 -10.04
N ALA A 29 -17.42 6.87 -9.82
CA ALA A 29 -17.12 7.59 -8.59
C ALA A 29 -17.64 6.87 -7.33
N SER A 30 -18.80 6.19 -7.39
CA SER A 30 -19.37 5.48 -6.23
C SER A 30 -18.56 4.24 -5.88
N SER A 31 -18.23 3.40 -6.85
CA SER A 31 -17.45 2.18 -6.61
C SER A 31 -16.01 2.51 -6.18
N LEU A 32 -15.48 3.69 -6.55
CA LEU A 32 -14.19 4.19 -6.09
C LEU A 32 -14.26 4.73 -4.65
N VAL A 33 -15.36 5.41 -4.26
CA VAL A 33 -15.63 5.76 -2.86
C VAL A 33 -15.74 4.49 -2.01
N GLY A 34 -16.51 3.51 -2.47
CA GLY A 34 -16.70 2.24 -1.78
C GLY A 34 -15.41 1.46 -1.59
N LEU A 35 -14.54 1.42 -2.62
CA LEU A 35 -13.21 0.81 -2.50
C LEU A 35 -12.33 1.55 -1.50
N GLY A 36 -12.28 2.89 -1.53
CA GLY A 36 -11.47 3.66 -0.57
C GLY A 36 -11.95 3.52 0.88
N PHE A 37 -13.27 3.54 1.08
CA PHE A 37 -13.91 3.32 2.38
C PHE A 37 -13.73 1.88 2.88
N SER A 38 -13.78 0.89 1.98
CA SER A 38 -13.44 -0.52 2.24
C SER A 38 -11.99 -0.69 2.70
N LEU A 39 -11.04 -0.07 2.00
CA LEU A 39 -9.61 -0.12 2.32
C LEU A 39 -9.28 0.49 3.69
N MET A 40 -10.01 1.54 4.09
CA MET A 40 -9.85 2.14 5.42
C MET A 40 -10.56 1.34 6.51
N SER A 41 -11.63 0.60 6.18
CA SER A 41 -12.40 -0.29 7.07
C SER A 41 -12.53 0.26 8.49
N VAL A 42 -12.99 1.51 8.59
CA VAL A 42 -12.91 2.33 9.81
C VAL A 42 -13.30 1.59 11.09
N PRO A 43 -14.39 0.80 11.12
CA PRO A 43 -14.78 0.06 12.32
C PRO A 43 -13.72 -0.97 12.75
N PHE A 44 -13.17 -1.72 11.80
CA PHE A 44 -12.14 -2.74 12.03
C PHE A 44 -10.77 -2.13 12.37
N GLY A 45 -10.36 -1.05 11.70
CA GLY A 45 -9.08 -0.39 11.97
C GLY A 45 -9.01 0.20 13.38
N ILE A 46 -10.07 0.90 13.81
CA ILE A 46 -10.22 1.37 15.18
C ILE A 46 -10.29 0.18 16.15
N SER A 47 -11.13 -0.83 15.87
CA SER A 47 -11.31 -2.01 16.72
C SER A 47 -10.02 -2.76 17.05
N THR A 48 -9.16 -2.99 16.03
CA THR A 48 -7.91 -3.74 16.18
C THR A 48 -6.76 -2.94 16.79
N THR A 49 -6.84 -1.61 16.77
CA THR A 49 -5.80 -0.72 17.31
C THR A 49 -6.22 0.02 18.59
N LEU A 50 -7.46 -0.20 19.06
CA LEU A 50 -8.09 0.45 20.22
C LEU A 50 -7.21 0.44 21.48
N GLY A 51 -6.50 -0.67 21.74
CA GLY A 51 -5.63 -0.81 22.92
C GLY A 51 -4.55 0.26 23.01
N ILE A 52 -3.95 0.67 21.88
CA ILE A 52 -2.94 1.75 21.83
C ILE A 52 -3.59 3.07 22.26
N GLY A 53 -4.72 3.44 21.64
CA GLY A 53 -5.44 4.67 21.98
C GLY A 53 -5.96 4.71 23.43
N LEU A 54 -6.24 3.56 24.04
CA LEU A 54 -6.63 3.45 25.45
C LEU A 54 -5.45 3.63 26.42
N VAL A 55 -4.23 3.24 26.03
CA VAL A 55 -3.00 3.43 26.82
C VAL A 55 -2.47 4.86 26.69
N ASP A 56 -2.46 5.38 25.47
CA ASP A 56 -1.88 6.68 25.08
C ASP A 56 -2.86 7.87 25.26
N GLY A 57 -3.63 7.88 26.35
CA GLY A 57 -4.48 9.01 26.74
C GLY A 57 -5.99 8.77 26.72
N GLY A 58 -6.48 7.63 26.24
CA GLY A 58 -7.89 7.23 26.35
C GLY A 58 -8.84 8.06 25.50
N ASN A 59 -10.00 8.43 26.05
CA ASN A 59 -11.12 9.03 25.33
C ASN A 59 -10.71 10.24 24.46
N VAL A 60 -9.94 11.17 25.04
CA VAL A 60 -9.46 12.37 24.34
C VAL A 60 -8.57 12.02 23.16
N THR A 61 -7.65 11.06 23.30
CA THR A 61 -6.77 10.64 22.21
C THR A 61 -7.54 9.91 21.11
N ILE A 62 -8.42 8.97 21.48
CA ILE A 62 -9.21 8.20 20.50
C ILE A 62 -10.13 9.14 19.69
N LEU A 63 -10.88 10.03 20.34
CA LEU A 63 -11.84 10.91 19.66
C LEU A 63 -11.17 12.09 18.94
N TRP A 64 -10.39 12.91 19.65
CA TRP A 64 -9.80 14.11 19.06
C TRP A 64 -8.61 13.79 18.17
N GLY A 65 -7.85 12.73 18.47
CA GLY A 65 -6.81 12.21 17.57
C GLY A 65 -7.41 11.72 16.26
N TRP A 66 -8.55 11.00 16.29
CA TRP A 66 -9.26 10.63 15.07
C TRP A 66 -9.70 11.84 14.23
N VAL A 67 -10.26 12.87 14.85
CA VAL A 67 -10.66 14.13 14.17
C VAL A 67 -9.44 14.83 13.55
N VAL A 68 -8.35 14.99 14.30
CA VAL A 68 -7.11 15.63 13.83
C VAL A 68 -6.52 14.85 12.65
N VAL A 69 -6.37 13.54 12.77
CA VAL A 69 -5.80 12.71 11.69
C VAL A 69 -6.71 12.62 10.47
N SER A 70 -8.03 12.68 10.64
CA SER A 70 -8.98 12.80 9.52
C SER A 70 -8.76 14.09 8.73
N ILE A 71 -8.60 15.23 9.41
CA ILE A 71 -8.33 16.53 8.77
C ILE A 71 -6.96 16.53 8.07
N LEU A 72 -5.92 16.03 8.73
CA LEU A 72 -4.58 15.97 8.15
C LEU A 72 -4.48 15.00 6.95
N SER A 73 -5.20 13.87 7.00
CA SER A 73 -5.32 12.93 5.88
C SER A 73 -6.09 13.53 4.71
N LEU A 74 -7.13 14.33 4.96
CA LEU A 74 -7.81 15.11 3.92
C LEU A 74 -6.89 16.13 3.26
N CYS A 75 -5.94 16.74 3.99
CA CYS A 75 -4.90 17.58 3.38
C CYS A 75 -4.00 16.78 2.43
N VAL A 76 -3.47 15.63 2.88
CA VAL A 76 -2.63 14.74 2.05
C VAL A 76 -3.36 14.34 0.78
N VAL A 77 -4.61 13.90 0.90
CA VAL A 77 -5.41 13.46 -0.24
C VAL A 77 -5.76 14.61 -1.17
N ALA A 78 -6.12 15.80 -0.68
CA ALA A 78 -6.34 16.95 -1.55
C ALA A 78 -5.10 17.30 -2.38
N SER A 79 -3.92 17.34 -1.74
CA SER A 79 -2.63 17.61 -2.40
C SER A 79 -2.24 16.53 -3.42
N LEU A 80 -2.52 15.26 -3.12
CA LEU A 80 -2.31 14.13 -4.03
C LEU A 80 -3.30 14.15 -5.22
N CYS A 81 -4.55 14.52 -4.97
CA CYS A 81 -5.61 14.64 -5.97
C CYS A 81 -5.35 15.78 -6.96
N GLU A 82 -4.67 16.85 -6.56
CA GLU A 82 -4.25 17.92 -7.46
C GLU A 82 -3.19 17.45 -8.48
N ILE A 83 -2.35 16.47 -8.10
CA ILE A 83 -1.43 15.82 -9.05
C ILE A 83 -2.21 14.85 -9.95
N ALA A 84 -3.04 13.98 -9.37
CA ALA A 84 -3.83 13.00 -10.13
C ALA A 84 -4.83 13.65 -11.10
N GLY A 85 -5.27 14.88 -10.82
CA GLY A 85 -6.11 15.69 -11.71
C GLY A 85 -5.40 16.23 -12.95
N LYS A 86 -4.06 16.19 -13.02
CA LYS A 86 -3.30 16.39 -14.27
C LYS A 86 -2.74 15.08 -14.84
N TYR A 87 -2.37 14.15 -13.95
CA TYR A 87 -1.65 12.92 -14.26
C TYR A 87 -2.46 11.66 -13.89
N PRO A 88 -3.58 11.35 -14.56
CA PRO A 88 -4.44 10.22 -14.21
C PRO A 88 -3.83 8.86 -14.65
N THR A 89 -2.93 8.30 -13.85
CA THR A 89 -2.14 7.08 -14.18
C THR A 89 -2.33 5.95 -13.18
N SER A 90 -2.22 4.70 -13.64
CA SER A 90 -2.19 3.51 -12.76
C SER A 90 -0.90 3.36 -11.95
N GLY A 91 0.19 4.00 -12.37
CA GLY A 91 1.40 4.07 -11.55
C GLY A 91 1.29 5.05 -10.37
N GLY A 92 0.30 5.95 -10.38
CA GLY A 92 -0.02 6.83 -9.26
C GLY A 92 1.21 7.54 -8.69
N VAL A 93 1.42 7.40 -7.38
CA VAL A 93 2.49 8.10 -6.66
C VAL A 93 3.90 7.87 -7.21
N TYR A 94 4.23 6.69 -7.79
CA TYR A 94 5.58 6.47 -8.35
C TYR A 94 5.75 7.09 -9.75
N HIS A 95 4.68 7.16 -10.55
CA HIS A 95 4.66 8.03 -11.74
C HIS A 95 4.83 9.49 -11.34
N PHE A 96 4.10 9.95 -10.31
CA PHE A 96 4.17 11.33 -9.84
C PHE A 96 5.58 11.68 -9.34
N ALA A 97 6.25 10.76 -8.64
CA ALA A 97 7.63 10.92 -8.19
C ALA A 97 8.62 11.03 -9.37
N ALA A 98 8.39 10.33 -10.48
CA ALA A 98 9.16 10.50 -11.71
C ALA A 98 8.91 11.91 -12.30
N ILE A 99 7.65 12.17 -12.66
CA ILE A 99 7.17 13.35 -13.39
C ILE A 99 7.55 14.65 -12.68
N LEU A 100 7.30 14.75 -11.36
CA LEU A 100 7.44 16.00 -10.62
C LEU A 100 8.87 16.32 -10.22
N SER A 101 9.75 15.33 -10.18
CA SER A 101 11.15 15.50 -9.81
C SER A 101 11.98 16.20 -10.91
N ASN A 102 13.29 16.34 -10.66
CA ASN A 102 14.25 16.76 -11.67
C ASN A 102 14.76 15.54 -12.44
N GLU A 103 14.98 15.66 -13.75
CA GLU A 103 15.27 14.57 -14.69
C GLU A 103 16.37 13.61 -14.19
N LYS A 104 17.49 14.17 -13.70
CA LYS A 104 18.62 13.44 -13.11
C LYS A 104 18.23 12.43 -12.00
N TYR A 105 17.13 12.70 -11.29
CA TYR A 105 16.67 11.89 -10.16
C TYR A 105 15.37 11.13 -10.44
N SER A 106 14.71 11.37 -11.58
CA SER A 106 13.37 10.85 -11.91
C SER A 106 13.25 9.33 -11.83
N LEU A 107 14.18 8.59 -12.45
CA LEU A 107 14.15 7.13 -12.39
C LEU A 107 14.38 6.59 -10.97
N GLY A 108 15.20 7.30 -10.18
CA GLY A 108 15.50 6.93 -8.79
C GLY A 108 14.32 7.21 -7.85
N SER A 109 13.75 8.42 -7.85
CA SER A 109 12.58 8.77 -7.03
C SER A 109 11.40 7.85 -7.34
N SER A 110 11.17 7.56 -8.63
CA SER A 110 10.18 6.62 -9.11
C SER A 110 10.43 5.19 -8.59
N TRP A 111 11.66 4.67 -8.70
CA TRP A 111 12.01 3.33 -8.22
C TRP A 111 11.75 3.15 -6.71
N PHE A 112 12.25 4.08 -5.88
CA PHE A 112 12.02 4.02 -4.44
C PHE A 112 10.53 4.12 -4.10
N THR A 113 9.81 5.03 -4.74
CA THR A 113 8.37 5.22 -4.50
C THR A 113 7.55 4.00 -4.90
N GLY A 114 7.88 3.36 -6.04
CA GLY A 114 7.19 2.16 -6.53
C GLY A 114 7.39 0.96 -5.61
N TRP A 115 8.61 0.71 -5.16
CA TRP A 115 8.87 -0.38 -4.21
C TRP A 115 8.26 -0.14 -2.84
N PHE A 116 8.32 1.08 -2.28
CA PHE A 116 7.65 1.38 -1.02
C PHE A 116 6.12 1.29 -1.14
N LEU A 117 5.53 1.68 -2.28
CA LEU A 117 4.10 1.50 -2.56
C LEU A 117 3.73 0.01 -2.59
N ILE A 118 4.50 -0.84 -3.28
CA ILE A 118 4.17 -2.26 -3.45
C ILE A 118 4.43 -3.06 -2.16
N MET A 119 5.58 -2.88 -1.53
CA MET A 119 5.86 -3.49 -0.23
C MET A 119 4.80 -3.09 0.77
N GLY A 120 4.47 -1.79 0.86
CA GLY A 120 3.41 -1.30 1.72
C GLY A 120 2.02 -1.84 1.36
N ASN A 121 1.67 -2.01 0.08
CA ASN A 121 0.37 -2.57 -0.32
C ASN A 121 0.25 -4.07 0.00
N TRP A 122 1.29 -4.87 -0.26
CA TRP A 122 1.34 -6.27 0.15
C TRP A 122 1.25 -6.42 1.67
N THR A 123 2.00 -5.60 2.42
CA THR A 123 2.03 -5.67 3.88
C THR A 123 0.77 -5.11 4.54
N MET A 124 0.12 -4.09 3.95
CA MET A 124 -1.21 -3.64 4.38
C MET A 124 -2.27 -4.75 4.20
N ALA A 125 -2.22 -5.48 3.09
CA ALA A 125 -3.12 -6.63 2.86
C ALA A 125 -2.90 -7.75 3.91
N ILE A 126 -1.65 -8.06 4.25
CA ILE A 126 -1.32 -8.96 5.36
C ILE A 126 -1.91 -8.41 6.68
N SER A 127 -1.80 -7.11 6.94
CA SER A 127 -2.26 -6.50 8.20
C SER A 127 -3.77 -6.63 8.38
N ILE A 128 -4.53 -6.35 7.33
CA ILE A 128 -6.00 -6.44 7.34
C ILE A 128 -6.44 -7.89 7.53
N LEU A 129 -5.85 -8.83 6.79
CA LEU A 129 -6.28 -10.24 6.82
C LEU A 129 -5.79 -10.99 8.07
N TYR A 130 -4.59 -10.69 8.58
CA TYR A 130 -4.05 -11.33 9.79
C TYR A 130 -4.64 -10.73 11.06
N GLY A 131 -4.82 -9.40 11.11
CA GLY A 131 -5.62 -8.74 12.16
C GLY A 131 -7.07 -9.24 12.13
N GLY A 132 -7.64 -9.42 10.94
CA GLY A 132 -8.94 -10.05 10.73
C GLY A 132 -9.03 -11.48 11.27
N ALA A 133 -8.00 -12.31 11.03
CA ALA A 133 -7.93 -13.66 11.59
C ALA A 133 -7.88 -13.66 13.13
N GLN A 134 -7.07 -12.79 13.74
CA GLN A 134 -7.05 -12.63 15.21
C GLN A 134 -8.41 -12.20 15.75
N PHE A 135 -9.05 -11.23 15.09
CA PHE A 135 -10.35 -10.70 15.46
C PHE A 135 -11.46 -11.76 15.36
N ILE A 136 -11.49 -12.58 14.31
CA ILE A 136 -12.44 -13.71 14.20
C ILE A 136 -12.23 -14.75 15.32
N LEU A 137 -10.98 -15.07 15.67
CA LEU A 137 -10.69 -16.07 16.71
C LEU A 137 -10.97 -15.56 18.14
N SER A 138 -10.91 -14.24 18.35
CA SER A 138 -11.23 -13.58 19.61
C SER A 138 -12.68 -13.83 20.07
N ILE A 139 -13.59 -14.21 19.15
CA ILE A 139 -14.94 -14.72 19.46
C ILE A 139 -14.91 -15.88 20.48
N PHE A 140 -13.89 -16.76 20.45
CA PHE A 140 -13.82 -17.85 21.41
C PHE A 140 -13.63 -17.33 22.85
N GLY A 141 -12.94 -16.20 23.04
CA GLY A 141 -12.85 -15.47 24.30
C GLY A 141 -14.14 -14.77 24.74
N LEU A 142 -15.07 -14.49 23.81
CA LEU A 142 -16.42 -14.06 24.20
C LEU A 142 -17.15 -15.15 25.00
N LYS A 143 -16.95 -16.43 24.63
CA LYS A 143 -17.58 -17.58 25.30
C LYS A 143 -16.80 -18.05 26.52
N ASP A 144 -15.54 -18.43 26.34
CA ASP A 144 -14.74 -19.12 27.35
C ASP A 144 -13.63 -18.17 27.86
N VAL A 145 -13.60 -17.90 29.18
CA VAL A 145 -12.68 -16.92 29.79
C VAL A 145 -11.20 -17.32 29.65
N TYR A 146 -10.93 -18.62 29.49
CA TYR A 146 -9.58 -19.15 29.25
C TYR A 146 -9.26 -19.31 27.76
N TYR A 147 -9.55 -18.28 26.95
CA TYR A 147 -9.05 -18.22 25.58
C TYR A 147 -7.55 -17.90 25.59
N LYS A 148 -6.74 -18.82 25.05
CA LYS A 148 -5.32 -18.61 24.78
C LYS A 148 -5.11 -18.46 23.28
N LYS A 149 -4.36 -17.44 22.88
CA LYS A 149 -4.09 -17.11 21.47
C LYS A 149 -3.16 -18.13 20.82
N ASP A 150 -3.70 -18.91 19.88
CA ASP A 150 -2.91 -19.82 19.04
C ASP A 150 -2.48 -19.14 17.73
N THR A 151 -1.17 -18.93 17.59
CA THR A 151 -0.54 -18.35 16.39
C THR A 151 -0.69 -19.25 15.15
N ILE A 152 -0.70 -20.58 15.31
CA ILE A 152 -0.85 -21.52 14.20
C ILE A 152 -2.30 -21.47 13.68
N LEU A 153 -3.30 -21.51 14.58
CA LEU A 153 -4.70 -21.33 14.19
C LEU A 153 -4.95 -19.96 13.55
N THR A 154 -4.32 -18.89 14.08
CA THR A 154 -4.37 -17.54 13.48
C THR A 154 -3.80 -17.54 12.06
N LEU A 155 -2.64 -18.17 11.84
CA LEU A 155 -2.00 -18.25 10.53
C LEU A 155 -2.81 -19.07 9.52
N LEU A 156 -3.37 -20.21 9.95
CA LEU A 156 -4.24 -21.04 9.10
C LEU A 156 -5.50 -20.30 8.69
N LEU A 157 -6.15 -19.58 9.61
CA LEU A 157 -7.31 -18.76 9.27
C LEU A 157 -6.94 -17.58 8.36
N PHE A 158 -5.81 -16.91 8.61
CA PHE A 158 -5.26 -15.89 7.70
C PHE A 158 -5.07 -16.43 6.28
N TYR A 159 -4.50 -17.62 6.12
CA TYR A 159 -4.36 -18.27 4.81
C TYR A 159 -5.72 -18.57 4.17
N CYS A 160 -6.71 -19.06 4.92
CA CYS A 160 -8.08 -19.22 4.42
C CYS A 160 -8.70 -17.89 3.94
N LEU A 161 -8.46 -16.79 4.65
CA LEU A 161 -8.96 -15.46 4.27
C LEU A 161 -8.25 -14.89 3.04
N VAL A 162 -6.92 -15.08 2.90
CA VAL A 162 -6.15 -14.71 1.69
C VAL A 162 -6.68 -15.50 0.49
N ILE A 163 -6.91 -16.81 0.62
CA ILE A 163 -7.49 -17.66 -0.43
C ILE A 163 -8.90 -17.17 -0.79
N LEU A 164 -9.76 -16.90 0.19
CA LEU A 164 -11.12 -16.43 -0.04
C LEU A 164 -11.15 -15.07 -0.77
N CYS A 165 -10.37 -14.09 -0.32
CA CYS A 165 -10.30 -12.77 -0.96
C CYS A 165 -9.67 -12.83 -2.36
N GLY A 166 -8.71 -13.75 -2.58
CA GLY A 166 -8.13 -14.04 -3.89
C GLY A 166 -9.12 -14.70 -4.85
N LEU A 167 -9.89 -15.70 -4.39
CA LEU A 167 -10.95 -16.33 -5.18
C LEU A 167 -12.05 -15.33 -5.56
N VAL A 168 -12.43 -14.42 -4.65
CA VAL A 168 -13.38 -13.33 -4.97
C VAL A 168 -12.80 -12.41 -6.05
N ASN A 169 -11.53 -12.01 -5.95
CA ASN A 169 -10.85 -11.21 -6.99
C ASN A 169 -10.82 -11.92 -8.36
N LEU A 170 -10.61 -13.25 -8.38
CA LEU A 170 -10.53 -14.05 -9.61
C LEU A 170 -11.91 -14.30 -10.26
N GLN A 171 -12.90 -14.75 -9.47
CA GLN A 171 -14.18 -15.24 -9.98
C GLN A 171 -15.25 -14.14 -10.11
N PHE A 172 -15.25 -13.16 -9.21
CA PHE A 172 -16.24 -12.07 -9.16
C PHE A 172 -15.71 -10.75 -9.71
N SER A 173 -14.57 -10.81 -10.42
CA SER A 173 -13.98 -9.76 -11.27
C SER A 173 -15.02 -8.90 -12.02
N LYS A 174 -15.99 -9.56 -12.65
CA LYS A 174 -17.04 -8.94 -13.48
C LYS A 174 -18.02 -8.06 -12.68
N ILE A 175 -18.05 -8.24 -11.35
CA ILE A 175 -19.03 -7.72 -10.38
C ILE A 175 -18.31 -6.90 -9.27
N LEU A 176 -16.98 -6.77 -9.34
CA LEU A 176 -16.14 -6.15 -8.31
C LEU A 176 -16.49 -4.66 -8.08
N ASP A 177 -17.02 -3.98 -9.09
CA ASP A 177 -17.62 -2.65 -8.97
C ASP A 177 -18.82 -2.64 -8.01
N ARG A 178 -19.77 -3.56 -8.22
CA ARG A 178 -20.93 -3.76 -7.32
C ARG A 178 -20.54 -4.27 -5.95
N VAL A 179 -19.46 -5.05 -5.81
CA VAL A 179 -18.91 -5.48 -4.50
C VAL A 179 -18.40 -4.28 -3.72
N ASN A 180 -17.71 -3.33 -4.38
CA ASN A 180 -17.26 -2.10 -3.74
C ASN A 180 -18.42 -1.17 -3.37
N ASP A 181 -19.42 -0.99 -4.25
CA ASP A 181 -20.64 -0.27 -3.91
C ASP A 181 -21.36 -0.94 -2.71
N ALA A 182 -21.53 -2.27 -2.71
CA ALA A 182 -22.14 -3.04 -1.62
C ALA A 182 -21.37 -2.93 -0.28
N CYS A 183 -20.04 -2.92 -0.30
CA CYS A 183 -19.22 -2.68 0.88
C CYS A 183 -19.54 -1.33 1.55
N THR A 184 -19.81 -0.29 0.76
CA THR A 184 -20.18 1.04 1.27
C THR A 184 -21.43 0.94 2.15
N TYR A 185 -22.48 0.30 1.62
CA TYR A 185 -23.73 0.09 2.34
C TYR A 185 -23.55 -0.84 3.55
N TRP A 186 -22.80 -1.94 3.41
CA TRP A 186 -22.52 -2.86 4.52
C TRP A 186 -21.79 -2.17 5.67
N THR A 187 -20.76 -1.38 5.38
CA THR A 187 -19.92 -0.74 6.41
C THR A 187 -20.67 0.40 7.11
N ILE A 188 -21.47 1.19 6.38
CA ILE A 188 -22.37 2.20 6.99
C ILE A 188 -23.44 1.52 7.87
N TYR A 189 -24.07 0.45 7.38
CA TYR A 189 -25.07 -0.31 8.14
C TYR A 189 -24.45 -0.99 9.38
N THR A 190 -23.24 -1.53 9.26
CA THR A 190 -22.46 -2.13 10.35
C THR A 190 -22.25 -1.12 11.47
N VAL A 191 -21.78 0.09 11.17
CA VAL A 191 -21.59 1.14 12.17
C VAL A 191 -22.91 1.51 12.84
N LEU A 192 -23.90 1.92 12.05
CA LEU A 192 -25.19 2.35 12.61
C LEU A 192 -25.87 1.26 13.45
N LEU A 193 -25.75 -0.02 13.07
CA LEU A 193 -26.36 -1.11 13.82
C LEU A 193 -25.53 -1.51 15.05
N ILE A 194 -24.20 -1.42 15.02
CA ILE A 194 -23.35 -1.53 16.21
C ILE A 194 -23.71 -0.43 17.21
N ASP A 195 -23.70 0.82 16.77
CA ASP A 195 -24.00 1.99 17.59
C ASP A 195 -25.39 1.89 18.24
N ILE A 196 -26.41 1.53 17.46
CA ILE A 196 -27.78 1.34 17.96
C ILE A 196 -27.86 0.18 18.95
N LEU A 197 -27.25 -0.98 18.67
CA LEU A 197 -27.27 -2.12 19.61
C LEU A 197 -26.54 -1.78 20.92
N LEU A 198 -25.38 -1.13 20.85
CA LEU A 198 -24.63 -0.70 22.03
C LEU A 198 -25.43 0.30 22.87
N MET A 199 -26.07 1.30 22.24
CA MET A 199 -26.90 2.28 22.94
C MET A 199 -28.22 1.69 23.48
N LEU A 200 -28.69 0.54 22.98
CA LEU A 200 -29.91 -0.13 23.46
C LEU A 200 -29.65 -1.22 24.53
N PHE A 201 -28.50 -1.89 24.50
CA PHE A 201 -28.18 -3.02 25.36
C PHE A 201 -27.10 -2.74 26.42
N SER A 202 -26.51 -1.54 26.46
CA SER A 202 -25.53 -1.20 27.51
C SER A 202 -26.19 -0.79 28.82
N ASN A 203 -25.69 -1.36 29.93
CA ASN A 203 -26.20 -1.11 31.28
C ASN A 203 -25.67 0.18 31.92
N SER A 204 -24.69 0.85 31.32
CA SER A 204 -24.08 2.07 31.87
C SER A 204 -23.52 2.98 30.78
N PHE A 205 -23.61 4.29 31.02
CA PHE A 205 -23.14 5.33 30.11
C PHE A 205 -22.40 6.42 30.89
N HIS A 206 -21.28 6.87 30.34
CA HIS A 206 -20.53 8.00 30.85
C HIS A 206 -21.12 9.35 30.43
N ASP A 207 -20.90 10.37 31.25
CA ASP A 207 -21.23 11.76 30.91
C ASP A 207 -20.54 12.23 29.63
N VAL A 208 -21.24 13.07 28.84
CA VAL A 208 -20.67 13.74 27.65
C VAL A 208 -19.35 14.47 27.97
N LYS A 209 -19.22 15.04 29.18
CA LYS A 209 -17.97 15.65 29.63
C LYS A 209 -16.83 14.63 29.73
N TYR A 210 -17.07 13.44 30.29
CA TYR A 210 -16.08 12.38 30.42
C TYR A 210 -15.65 11.84 29.04
N ILE A 211 -16.61 11.70 28.11
CA ILE A 211 -16.33 11.28 26.73
C ILE A 211 -15.44 12.32 26.01
N LEU A 212 -15.73 13.62 26.17
CA LEU A 212 -15.03 14.69 25.46
C LEU A 212 -13.72 15.15 26.11
N THR A 213 -13.53 14.97 27.43
CA THR A 213 -12.41 15.57 28.19
C THR A 213 -11.65 14.63 29.13
N ASN A 214 -11.95 13.32 29.19
CA ASN A 214 -11.10 12.39 29.93
C ASN A 214 -9.82 12.08 29.15
N PHE A 215 -8.70 12.58 29.66
CA PHE A 215 -7.36 12.22 29.19
C PHE A 215 -6.62 11.51 30.33
N ASN A 216 -6.11 10.30 30.07
CA ASN A 216 -5.31 9.55 31.03
C ASN A 216 -4.21 8.75 30.30
N ALA A 217 -2.98 9.26 30.33
CA ALA A 217 -1.80 8.63 29.73
C ALA A 217 -0.95 7.81 30.72
N THR A 218 -1.38 7.66 31.98
CA THR A 218 -0.59 7.07 33.08
C THR A 218 -0.05 5.66 32.75
N ARG A 219 -0.76 4.91 31.89
CA ARG A 219 -0.36 3.57 31.42
C ARG A 219 0.80 3.58 30.42
N SER A 220 0.89 4.62 29.59
CA SER A 220 1.92 4.72 28.54
C SER A 220 3.33 4.99 29.08
N GLY A 221 3.43 5.60 30.27
CA GLY A 221 4.69 6.14 30.81
C GLY A 221 5.23 7.38 30.08
N TRP A 222 4.64 7.77 28.94
CA TRP A 222 4.98 8.98 28.21
C TRP A 222 4.40 10.23 28.88
N PRO A 223 5.07 11.40 28.79
CA PRO A 223 4.45 12.68 29.12
C PRO A 223 3.22 12.96 28.25
N ASP A 224 2.16 13.54 28.81
CA ASP A 224 0.84 13.73 28.18
C ASP A 224 0.85 14.12 26.69
N VAL A 225 1.65 15.12 26.31
CA VAL A 225 1.74 15.60 24.92
C VAL A 225 2.36 14.56 23.98
N ILE A 226 3.31 13.76 24.47
CA ILE A 226 3.94 12.69 23.70
C ILE A 226 3.00 11.49 23.61
N ALA A 227 2.34 11.10 24.72
CA ALA A 227 1.32 10.05 24.72
C ALA A 227 0.23 10.35 23.68
N PHE A 228 -0.36 11.56 23.71
CA PHE A 228 -1.36 11.97 22.72
C PHE A 228 -0.86 11.84 21.27
N LEU A 229 0.42 12.12 20.99
CA LEU A 229 1.02 11.96 19.66
C LEU A 229 1.23 10.49 19.26
N VAL A 230 1.71 9.64 20.17
CA VAL A 230 1.86 8.19 19.92
C VAL A 230 0.50 7.55 19.67
N GLY A 231 -0.51 7.88 20.49
CA GLY A 231 -1.88 7.41 20.33
C GLY A 231 -2.64 7.97 19.11
N LEU A 232 -2.02 8.79 18.25
CA LEU A 232 -2.54 9.04 16.89
C LEU A 232 -2.33 7.85 15.94
N GLN A 233 -1.45 6.89 16.29
CA GLN A 233 -1.11 5.71 15.50
C GLN A 233 -2.34 4.89 15.03
N PRO A 234 -3.34 4.57 15.88
CA PRO A 234 -4.62 3.97 15.48
C PRO A 234 -5.31 4.65 14.28
N ALA A 235 -5.45 5.97 14.34
CA ALA A 235 -6.10 6.74 13.29
C ALA A 235 -5.21 6.84 12.04
N ALA A 236 -3.89 6.99 12.21
CA ALA A 236 -2.93 7.05 11.12
C ALA A 236 -2.86 5.73 10.34
N PHE A 237 -2.88 4.58 11.02
CA PHE A 237 -3.00 3.26 10.42
C PHE A 237 -4.29 3.14 9.60
N THR A 238 -5.43 3.38 10.24
CA THR A 238 -6.77 3.17 9.66
C THR A 238 -7.01 4.03 8.42
N LEU A 239 -6.57 5.29 8.43
CA LEU A 239 -6.82 6.24 7.33
C LEU A 239 -5.76 6.17 6.21
N GLN A 240 -4.71 5.35 6.31
CA GLN A 240 -3.61 5.33 5.31
C GLN A 240 -4.02 4.79 3.92
N GLY A 241 -5.18 4.12 3.80
CA GLY A 241 -5.64 3.45 2.56
C GLY A 241 -5.81 4.34 1.31
N TYR A 242 -5.80 5.67 1.44
CA TYR A 242 -6.04 6.60 0.31
C TYR A 242 -5.05 6.45 -0.85
N GLY A 243 -3.76 6.18 -0.57
CA GLY A 243 -2.73 6.09 -1.60
C GLY A 243 -2.91 4.88 -2.52
N MET A 244 -3.49 3.81 -1.97
CA MET A 244 -3.73 2.54 -2.67
C MET A 244 -4.71 2.72 -3.84
N ILE A 245 -5.66 3.64 -3.69
CA ILE A 245 -6.75 3.91 -4.66
C ILE A 245 -6.20 4.33 -6.03
N MET A 246 -5.06 5.02 -6.09
CA MET A 246 -4.47 5.48 -7.36
C MET A 246 -4.10 4.35 -8.32
N SER A 247 -3.77 3.17 -7.80
CA SER A 247 -3.46 1.99 -8.63
C SER A 247 -4.63 1.53 -9.50
N MET A 248 -5.85 1.99 -9.20
CA MET A 248 -7.08 1.69 -9.93
C MET A 248 -7.31 2.58 -11.16
N SER A 249 -6.49 3.60 -11.43
CA SER A 249 -6.80 4.63 -12.44
C SER A 249 -7.07 4.08 -13.86
N ASP A 250 -6.45 2.96 -14.23
CA ASP A 250 -6.71 2.28 -15.52
C ASP A 250 -8.09 1.58 -15.56
N GLU A 251 -8.68 1.26 -14.41
CA GLU A 251 -10.05 0.71 -14.32
C GLU A 251 -11.12 1.83 -14.20
N VAL A 252 -10.75 3.10 -14.10
CA VAL A 252 -11.69 4.23 -13.92
C VAL A 252 -12.28 4.71 -15.26
N LYS A 253 -13.60 4.95 -15.27
CA LYS A 253 -14.34 5.55 -16.40
C LYS A 253 -13.85 6.98 -16.69
N LYS A 254 -13.82 7.39 -17.96
CA LYS A 254 -13.50 8.78 -18.34
C LYS A 254 -14.67 9.72 -17.95
N PRO A 255 -14.42 10.99 -17.56
CA PRO A 255 -13.12 11.64 -17.31
C PRO A 255 -12.47 11.18 -15.99
N VAL A 256 -11.27 10.59 -16.05
CA VAL A 256 -10.58 10.03 -14.86
C VAL A 256 -10.07 11.15 -13.97
N GLU A 257 -9.46 12.15 -14.59
CA GLU A 257 -8.96 13.40 -14.01
C GLU A 257 -9.99 14.13 -13.13
N LYS A 258 -11.29 13.88 -13.34
CA LYS A 258 -12.42 14.44 -12.56
C LYS A 258 -13.08 13.42 -11.62
N ILE A 259 -13.04 12.13 -11.93
CA ILE A 259 -13.68 11.06 -11.16
C ILE A 259 -12.76 10.56 -10.03
N LEU A 260 -11.48 10.34 -10.31
CA LEU A 260 -10.48 9.84 -9.37
C LEU A 260 -10.27 10.80 -8.18
N PRO A 261 -9.98 12.11 -8.37
CA PRO A 261 -9.91 13.08 -7.28
C PRO A 261 -11.14 13.11 -6.37
N LYS A 262 -12.35 13.07 -6.95
CA LYS A 262 -13.60 13.11 -6.20
C LYS A 262 -13.79 11.84 -5.37
N GLY A 263 -13.58 10.66 -5.96
CA GLY A 263 -13.71 9.39 -5.24
C GLY A 263 -12.76 9.29 -4.06
N MET A 264 -11.49 9.67 -4.24
CA MET A 264 -10.49 9.67 -3.16
C MET A 264 -10.86 10.62 -2.02
N ILE A 265 -11.24 11.87 -2.32
CA ILE A 265 -11.59 12.86 -1.29
C ILE A 265 -12.85 12.43 -0.52
N TYR A 266 -13.89 11.96 -1.21
CA TYR A 266 -15.11 11.49 -0.55
C TYR A 266 -14.89 10.20 0.27
N SER A 267 -13.99 9.30 -0.15
CA SER A 267 -13.60 8.12 0.66
C SER A 267 -13.11 8.54 2.04
N VAL A 268 -12.15 9.46 2.09
CA VAL A 268 -11.52 9.90 3.35
C VAL A 268 -12.45 10.77 4.19
N PHE A 269 -13.27 11.61 3.54
CA PHE A 269 -14.26 12.42 4.24
C PHE A 269 -15.32 11.55 4.92
N ILE A 270 -15.89 10.57 4.20
CA ILE A 270 -16.87 9.64 4.74
C ILE A 270 -16.22 8.77 5.83
N ALA A 271 -15.01 8.25 5.60
CA ALA A 271 -14.26 7.52 6.62
C ALA A 271 -14.10 8.33 7.93
N GLY A 272 -13.63 9.58 7.84
CA GLY A 272 -13.46 10.47 8.99
C GLY A 272 -14.77 10.71 9.75
N VAL A 273 -15.87 10.99 9.05
CA VAL A 273 -17.21 11.18 9.67
C VAL A 273 -17.71 9.89 10.30
N THR A 274 -17.62 8.75 9.61
CA THR A 274 -18.03 7.43 10.12
C THR A 274 -17.26 7.04 11.38
N GLY A 275 -15.95 7.36 11.47
CA GLY A 275 -15.17 7.06 12.66
C GLY A 275 -15.60 7.87 13.89
N VAL A 276 -15.96 9.15 13.72
CA VAL A 276 -16.54 9.94 14.84
C VAL A 276 -17.86 9.35 15.31
N ILE A 277 -18.71 8.90 14.38
CA ILE A 277 -19.99 8.26 14.69
C ILE A 277 -19.77 6.95 15.48
N PHE A 278 -18.87 6.08 15.03
CA PHE A 278 -18.54 4.80 15.66
C PHE A 278 -17.82 4.94 17.03
N ILE A 279 -16.94 5.94 17.17
CA ILE A 279 -16.15 6.14 18.41
C ILE A 279 -17.02 6.60 19.58
N ILE A 280 -18.00 7.47 19.35
CA ILE A 280 -18.75 8.11 20.44
C ILE A 280 -19.52 7.08 21.31
N PRO A 281 -20.31 6.13 20.76
CA PRO A 281 -20.95 5.07 21.55
C PRO A 281 -19.94 4.19 22.30
N ILE A 282 -18.83 3.79 21.66
CA ILE A 282 -17.79 2.96 22.28
C ILE A 282 -17.18 3.65 23.51
N LEU A 283 -16.85 4.95 23.40
CA LEU A 283 -16.35 5.73 24.55
C LEU A 283 -17.43 6.02 25.60
N SER A 284 -18.72 6.06 25.20
CA SER A 284 -19.84 6.24 26.13
C SER A 284 -20.01 5.05 27.07
N ILE A 285 -19.79 3.83 26.59
CA ILE A 285 -20.02 2.58 27.34
C ILE A 285 -18.75 1.94 27.93
N LEU A 286 -17.58 2.55 27.68
CA LEU A 286 -16.26 1.97 27.90
C LEU A 286 -16.07 1.43 29.34
N PRO A 287 -15.82 0.12 29.55
CA PRO A 287 -15.51 -0.43 30.87
C PRO A 287 -14.21 0.09 31.48
N GLU A 288 -13.92 -0.30 32.72
CA GLU A 288 -12.64 0.02 33.36
C GLU A 288 -11.47 -0.60 32.57
N LEU A 289 -10.45 0.22 32.27
CA LEU A 289 -9.31 -0.17 31.42
C LEU A 289 -8.55 -1.40 31.95
N SER A 290 -8.59 -1.69 33.25
CA SER A 290 -7.96 -2.88 33.85
C SER A 290 -8.59 -4.19 33.37
N LEU A 291 -9.92 -4.22 33.23
CA LEU A 291 -10.67 -5.39 32.74
C LEU A 291 -10.38 -5.66 31.26
N ILE A 292 -10.17 -4.59 30.50
CA ILE A 292 -9.98 -4.58 29.05
C ILE A 292 -8.53 -4.90 28.65
N LEU A 293 -7.54 -4.37 29.39
CA LEU A 293 -6.12 -4.43 29.00
C LEU A 293 -5.31 -5.43 29.83
N ASP A 294 -5.57 -5.55 31.13
CA ASP A 294 -4.68 -6.28 32.05
C ASP A 294 -5.14 -7.73 32.27
N GLN A 295 -6.46 -7.95 32.37
CA GLN A 295 -7.01 -9.25 32.79
C GLN A 295 -7.10 -10.30 31.66
N ASN A 296 -7.27 -9.87 30.41
CA ASN A 296 -7.57 -10.77 29.29
C ASN A 296 -6.75 -10.43 28.01
N PRO A 297 -5.40 -10.32 28.07
CA PRO A 297 -4.57 -9.76 26.99
C PRO A 297 -4.55 -10.58 25.68
N ASP A 298 -5.03 -11.82 25.68
CA ASP A 298 -5.18 -12.65 24.48
C ASP A 298 -6.49 -12.38 23.70
N ILE A 299 -7.44 -11.62 24.28
CA ILE A 299 -8.72 -11.23 23.67
C ILE A 299 -8.59 -9.79 23.16
N MET A 300 -9.18 -9.47 22.00
CA MET A 300 -9.15 -8.10 21.46
C MET A 300 -9.91 -7.13 22.39
N PRO A 301 -9.35 -5.94 22.71
CA PRO A 301 -9.98 -4.95 23.61
C PRO A 301 -11.44 -4.63 23.27
N ILE A 302 -11.78 -4.50 21.99
CA ILE A 302 -13.16 -4.19 21.54
C ILE A 302 -14.17 -5.30 21.91
N ASP A 303 -13.75 -6.56 21.89
CA ASP A 303 -14.65 -7.70 22.18
C ASP A 303 -14.93 -7.78 23.68
N LEU A 304 -13.95 -7.38 24.51
CA LEU A 304 -14.13 -7.17 25.94
C LEU A 304 -15.06 -5.99 26.21
N VAL A 305 -14.95 -4.87 25.47
CA VAL A 305 -15.92 -3.77 25.55
C VAL A 305 -17.33 -4.27 25.24
N PHE A 306 -17.54 -4.96 24.11
CA PHE A 306 -18.87 -5.49 23.76
C PHE A 306 -19.42 -6.45 24.82
N LYS A 307 -18.60 -7.39 25.31
CA LYS A 307 -18.96 -8.39 26.32
C LYS A 307 -19.31 -7.78 27.68
N LEU A 308 -18.49 -6.85 28.16
CA LEU A 308 -18.65 -6.24 29.48
C LEU A 308 -19.74 -5.17 29.48
N SER A 309 -19.84 -4.35 28.44
CA SER A 309 -20.84 -3.27 28.39
C SER A 309 -22.25 -3.78 28.12
N THR A 310 -22.43 -4.84 27.34
CA THR A 310 -23.78 -5.39 27.01
C THR A 310 -24.22 -6.57 27.89
N GLU A 311 -23.31 -7.15 28.67
CA GLU A 311 -23.49 -8.38 29.48
C GLU A 311 -24.09 -9.58 28.71
N SER A 312 -24.11 -9.53 27.37
CA SER A 312 -24.87 -10.44 26.53
C SER A 312 -24.00 -11.04 25.43
N PHE A 313 -23.74 -12.35 25.54
CA PHE A 313 -22.99 -13.10 24.54
C PHE A 313 -23.64 -13.01 23.14
N ILE A 314 -24.98 -13.04 23.06
CA ILE A 314 -25.70 -13.01 21.77
C ILE A 314 -25.53 -11.65 21.08
N VAL A 315 -25.63 -10.55 21.84
CA VAL A 315 -25.42 -9.20 21.28
C VAL A 315 -23.96 -9.04 20.88
N SER A 316 -23.02 -9.38 21.78
CA SER A 316 -21.57 -9.30 21.52
C SER A 316 -21.16 -10.09 20.26
N PHE A 317 -21.64 -11.32 20.12
CA PHE A 317 -21.37 -12.17 18.96
C PHE A 317 -21.93 -11.56 17.66
N LEU A 318 -23.12 -10.97 17.69
CA LEU A 318 -23.70 -10.27 16.53
C LEU A 318 -22.87 -9.03 16.13
N LEU A 319 -22.40 -8.24 17.10
CA LEU A 319 -21.54 -7.08 16.86
C LEU A 319 -20.24 -7.48 16.14
N VAL A 320 -19.60 -8.56 16.59
CA VAL A 320 -18.37 -9.08 15.97
C VAL A 320 -18.62 -9.62 14.56
N ILE A 321 -19.74 -10.30 14.29
CA ILE A 321 -20.10 -10.78 12.94
C ILE A 321 -20.19 -9.62 11.92
N LEU A 322 -20.72 -8.46 12.31
CA LEU A 322 -20.83 -7.30 11.42
C LEU A 322 -19.44 -6.78 11.01
N LEU A 323 -18.52 -6.70 11.98
CA LEU A 323 -17.12 -6.32 11.78
C LEU A 323 -16.32 -7.37 10.98
N ILE A 324 -16.63 -8.67 11.09
CA ILE A 324 -16.06 -9.70 10.20
C ILE A 324 -16.45 -9.43 8.74
N GLY A 325 -17.66 -8.92 8.49
CA GLY A 325 -18.05 -8.45 7.16
C GLY A 325 -17.14 -7.33 6.64
N THR A 326 -16.83 -6.32 7.46
CA THR A 326 -15.94 -5.21 7.05
C THR A 326 -14.48 -5.65 6.87
N VAL A 327 -14.02 -6.68 7.60
CA VAL A 327 -12.73 -7.36 7.37
C VAL A 327 -12.67 -7.98 5.98
N LEU A 328 -13.70 -8.74 5.59
CA LEU A 328 -13.71 -9.45 4.30
C LEU A 328 -13.68 -8.50 3.11
N PHE A 329 -14.47 -7.42 3.13
CA PHE A 329 -14.43 -6.42 2.06
C PHE A 329 -13.08 -5.69 1.98
N ALA A 330 -12.49 -5.33 3.12
CA ALA A 330 -11.17 -4.69 3.18
C ALA A 330 -10.06 -5.62 2.66
N GLY A 331 -10.16 -6.93 2.95
CA GLY A 331 -9.32 -7.98 2.40
C GLY A 331 -9.41 -8.10 0.88
N ILE A 332 -10.63 -8.07 0.33
CA ILE A 332 -10.86 -8.06 -1.12
C ILE A 332 -10.26 -6.80 -1.76
N GLY A 333 -10.49 -5.62 -1.18
CA GLY A 333 -9.99 -4.34 -1.68
C GLY A 333 -8.46 -4.19 -1.62
N SER A 334 -7.83 -4.72 -0.57
CA SER A 334 -6.36 -4.69 -0.42
C SER A 334 -5.66 -5.65 -1.40
N LEU A 335 -6.17 -6.86 -1.63
CA LEU A 335 -5.69 -7.72 -2.73
C LEU A 335 -5.95 -7.10 -4.11
N THR A 336 -7.07 -6.39 -4.28
CA THR A 336 -7.36 -5.64 -5.52
C THR A 336 -6.27 -4.60 -5.78
N THR A 337 -6.03 -3.68 -4.85
CA THR A 337 -5.05 -2.60 -5.02
C THR A 337 -3.60 -3.09 -5.06
N ALA A 338 -3.23 -4.10 -4.26
CA ALA A 338 -1.91 -4.73 -4.32
C ALA A 338 -1.63 -5.38 -5.69
N SER A 339 -2.58 -6.15 -6.24
CA SER A 339 -2.40 -6.81 -7.54
C SER A 339 -2.24 -5.83 -8.71
N ARG A 340 -2.99 -4.73 -8.74
CA ARG A 340 -2.86 -3.69 -9.78
C ARG A 340 -1.60 -2.85 -9.62
N SER A 341 -1.19 -2.54 -8.39
CA SER A 341 0.10 -1.87 -8.14
C SER A 341 1.28 -2.72 -8.62
N THR A 342 1.23 -4.02 -8.33
CA THR A 342 2.21 -5.02 -8.78
C THR A 342 2.27 -5.09 -10.31
N TYR A 343 1.11 -5.15 -10.97
CA TYR A 343 0.98 -5.15 -12.44
C TYR A 343 1.54 -3.87 -13.09
N ALA A 344 1.12 -2.69 -12.61
CA ALA A 344 1.54 -1.41 -13.18
C ALA A 344 3.06 -1.21 -13.09
N PHE A 345 3.67 -1.60 -11.96
CA PHE A 345 5.12 -1.50 -11.79
C PHE A 345 5.88 -2.57 -12.57
N ALA A 346 5.34 -3.79 -12.73
CA ALA A 346 5.92 -4.79 -13.61
C ALA A 346 5.99 -4.30 -15.07
N ARG A 347 4.90 -3.70 -15.58
CA ARG A 347 4.83 -3.09 -16.93
C ARG A 347 5.95 -2.10 -17.17
N ASP A 348 6.26 -1.27 -16.19
CA ASP A 348 7.26 -0.22 -16.29
C ASP A 348 8.70 -0.71 -16.03
N GLY A 349 8.91 -2.04 -15.98
CA GLY A 349 10.21 -2.69 -15.77
C GLY A 349 10.66 -2.78 -14.30
N GLY A 350 9.72 -2.68 -13.34
CA GLY A 350 10.01 -2.64 -11.91
C GLY A 350 10.27 -4.00 -11.25
N LEU A 351 9.84 -5.10 -11.87
CA LEU A 351 9.98 -6.47 -11.37
C LEU A 351 10.75 -7.38 -12.36
N PRO A 352 11.59 -8.30 -11.88
CA PRO A 352 12.23 -9.31 -12.72
C PRO A 352 11.17 -10.25 -13.32
N TYR A 353 11.44 -10.79 -14.52
CA TYR A 353 10.46 -11.56 -15.30
C TYR A 353 9.15 -10.79 -15.57
N LYS A 354 9.26 -9.49 -15.89
CA LYS A 354 8.11 -8.59 -16.12
C LYS A 354 7.00 -9.23 -16.98
N ASP A 355 7.38 -9.96 -18.01
CA ASP A 355 6.50 -10.52 -19.04
C ASP A 355 5.55 -11.59 -18.47
N LEU A 356 5.92 -12.24 -17.36
CA LEU A 356 5.05 -13.13 -16.59
C LEU A 356 3.97 -12.35 -15.81
N TRP A 357 4.34 -11.23 -15.17
CA TRP A 357 3.45 -10.47 -14.28
C TRP A 357 2.49 -9.55 -15.02
N ILE A 358 2.89 -9.07 -16.21
CA ILE A 358 2.04 -8.26 -17.10
C ILE A 358 1.12 -9.12 -17.98
N HIS A 359 1.25 -10.44 -17.95
CA HIS A 359 0.38 -11.31 -18.74
C HIS A 359 -1.07 -11.21 -18.24
N VAL A 360 -1.98 -10.90 -19.18
CA VAL A 360 -3.42 -10.87 -18.94
C VAL A 360 -4.09 -11.66 -20.05
N ASP A 361 -4.92 -12.64 -19.68
CA ASP A 361 -5.61 -13.48 -20.65
C ASP A 361 -6.66 -12.66 -21.43
N GLU A 362 -6.39 -12.35 -22.70
CA GLU A 362 -7.39 -11.75 -23.61
C GLU A 362 -8.50 -12.77 -24.02
N MET A 363 -8.33 -14.05 -23.68
CA MET A 363 -9.24 -15.16 -24.04
C MET A 363 -10.66 -15.05 -23.45
N ASP A 364 -10.82 -14.44 -22.26
CA ASP A 364 -12.13 -14.20 -21.63
C ASP A 364 -12.54 -12.73 -21.80
N ASP A 365 -13.32 -12.42 -22.84
CA ASP A 365 -13.73 -11.05 -23.22
C ASP A 365 -14.54 -10.28 -22.15
N GLU A 366 -14.81 -10.88 -20.99
CA GLU A 366 -15.51 -10.25 -19.87
C GLU A 366 -14.67 -10.01 -18.60
N SER A 367 -13.43 -10.54 -18.48
CA SER A 367 -12.70 -10.57 -17.19
C SER A 367 -11.18 -10.28 -17.31
N VAL A 368 -10.83 -9.10 -17.81
CA VAL A 368 -9.43 -8.66 -17.96
C VAL A 368 -8.85 -8.19 -16.60
N ILE A 369 -8.22 -9.12 -15.87
CA ILE A 369 -7.51 -8.91 -14.58
C ILE A 369 -6.11 -9.55 -14.65
N PRO A 370 -5.06 -8.90 -14.12
CA PRO A 370 -3.70 -9.47 -14.08
C PRO A 370 -3.58 -10.60 -13.04
N LYS A 371 -4.02 -11.81 -13.42
CA LYS A 371 -4.06 -13.01 -12.57
C LYS A 371 -2.68 -13.31 -11.96
N ASN A 372 -1.60 -13.17 -12.72
CA ASN A 372 -0.24 -13.48 -12.26
C ASN A 372 0.26 -12.47 -11.20
N ALA A 373 -0.07 -11.18 -11.34
CA ALA A 373 0.24 -10.17 -10.33
C ALA A 373 -0.58 -10.35 -9.03
N LEU A 374 -1.81 -10.87 -9.14
CA LEU A 374 -2.61 -11.28 -7.98
C LEU A 374 -2.03 -12.51 -7.28
N PHE A 375 -1.65 -13.56 -8.03
CA PHE A 375 -0.99 -14.73 -7.45
C PHE A 375 0.36 -14.40 -6.80
N LEU A 376 1.17 -13.50 -7.40
CA LEU A 376 2.38 -12.99 -6.75
C LEU A 376 2.05 -12.28 -5.43
N SER A 377 1.04 -11.41 -5.43
CA SER A 377 0.60 -10.69 -4.21
C SER A 377 0.14 -11.67 -3.12
N MET A 378 -0.60 -12.73 -3.48
CA MET A 378 -1.01 -13.79 -2.55
C MET A 378 0.19 -14.61 -2.05
N ALA A 379 1.12 -14.99 -2.92
CA ALA A 379 2.33 -15.73 -2.56
C ALA A 379 3.20 -14.94 -1.57
N VAL A 380 3.38 -13.63 -1.82
CA VAL A 380 4.05 -12.72 -0.88
C VAL A 380 3.30 -12.66 0.46
N CYS A 381 1.96 -12.58 0.46
CA CYS A 381 1.17 -12.66 1.69
C CYS A 381 1.36 -13.97 2.47
N PHE A 382 1.40 -15.12 1.79
CA PHE A 382 1.63 -16.42 2.44
C PHE A 382 3.03 -16.52 3.06
N ILE A 383 4.07 -16.17 2.29
CA ILE A 383 5.49 -16.25 2.71
C ILE A 383 5.75 -15.33 3.89
N LEU A 384 5.31 -14.07 3.82
CA LEU A 384 5.51 -13.09 4.89
C LEU A 384 4.62 -13.39 6.12
N GLY A 385 3.47 -14.06 5.93
CA GLY A 385 2.66 -14.59 7.02
C GLY A 385 3.45 -15.52 7.95
N LEU A 386 4.36 -16.35 7.41
CA LEU A 386 5.20 -17.25 8.22
C LEU A 386 6.07 -16.53 9.26
N LEU A 387 6.35 -15.22 9.09
CA LEU A 387 7.13 -14.44 10.05
C LEU A 387 6.45 -14.38 11.43
N SER A 388 5.13 -14.55 11.52
CA SER A 388 4.42 -14.59 12.80
C SER A 388 4.77 -15.82 13.65
N LEU A 389 5.21 -16.93 13.02
CA LEU A 389 5.72 -18.11 13.72
C LEU A 389 7.13 -17.89 14.29
N VAL A 390 7.88 -16.91 13.76
CA VAL A 390 9.26 -16.60 14.18
C VAL A 390 9.27 -15.64 15.38
N SER A 391 8.51 -14.55 15.30
CA SER A 391 8.33 -13.62 16.42
C SER A 391 7.16 -12.67 16.17
N SER A 392 6.21 -12.62 17.11
CA SER A 392 5.10 -11.66 17.10
C SER A 392 5.58 -10.21 17.09
N SER A 393 6.70 -9.89 17.75
CA SER A 393 7.27 -8.54 17.77
C SER A 393 7.89 -8.17 16.41
N ALA A 394 8.63 -9.10 15.78
CA ALA A 394 9.17 -8.89 14.44
C ALA A 394 8.05 -8.76 13.38
N PHE A 395 6.99 -9.57 13.50
CA PHE A 395 5.80 -9.46 12.66
C PHE A 395 5.08 -8.12 12.86
N ASN A 396 4.80 -7.71 14.10
CA ASN A 396 4.13 -6.43 14.38
C ASN A 396 4.95 -5.22 13.88
N ALA A 397 6.28 -5.26 14.04
CA ALA A 397 7.18 -4.24 13.49
C ALA A 397 7.15 -4.19 11.96
N PHE A 398 7.04 -5.35 11.31
CA PHE A 398 6.86 -5.48 9.87
C PHE A 398 5.51 -4.90 9.41
N MET A 399 4.46 -5.04 10.22
CA MET A 399 3.16 -4.39 9.96
C MET A 399 3.21 -2.87 10.17
N GLY A 400 3.92 -2.39 11.19
CA GLY A 400 4.15 -0.95 11.39
C GLY A 400 4.88 -0.31 10.19
N ALA A 401 5.92 -0.99 9.69
CA ALA A 401 6.67 -0.56 8.52
C ALA A 401 5.84 -0.51 7.22
N ALA A 402 4.72 -1.25 7.12
CA ALA A 402 3.76 -1.17 6.02
C ALA A 402 3.17 0.24 5.86
N VAL A 403 2.72 0.79 6.99
CA VAL A 403 2.12 2.13 7.06
C VAL A 403 3.17 3.17 6.69
N ILE A 404 4.36 3.08 7.30
CA ILE A 404 5.49 3.99 7.03
C ILE A 404 5.89 3.96 5.55
N ALA A 405 5.92 2.78 4.92
CA ALA A 405 6.20 2.63 3.50
C ALA A 405 5.14 3.33 2.62
N LEU A 406 3.84 3.20 2.95
CA LEU A 406 2.79 3.97 2.27
C LEU A 406 2.91 5.47 2.52
N SER A 407 3.12 5.92 3.76
CA SER A 407 3.29 7.35 4.07
C SER A 407 4.47 7.94 3.30
N PHE A 408 5.59 7.23 3.23
CA PHE A 408 6.77 7.62 2.46
C PHE A 408 6.49 7.67 0.96
N ALA A 409 5.88 6.64 0.38
CA ALA A 409 5.54 6.59 -1.05
C ALA A 409 4.56 7.70 -1.46
N ASN A 410 3.59 8.03 -0.60
CA ASN A 410 2.71 9.19 -0.77
C ASN A 410 3.44 10.54 -0.58
N GLY A 411 4.48 10.58 0.26
CA GLY A 411 5.25 11.79 0.58
C GLY A 411 6.24 12.22 -0.51
N VAL A 412 6.94 11.29 -1.14
CA VAL A 412 7.94 11.62 -2.20
C VAL A 412 7.40 12.53 -3.30
N PRO A 413 6.25 12.26 -3.96
CA PRO A 413 5.73 13.16 -4.99
C PRO A 413 5.33 14.54 -4.44
N LEU A 414 4.90 14.64 -3.17
CA LEU A 414 4.62 15.92 -2.52
C LEU A 414 5.89 16.73 -2.24
N VAL A 415 7.00 16.07 -1.85
CA VAL A 415 8.32 16.70 -1.74
C VAL A 415 8.77 17.21 -3.10
N CYS A 416 8.70 16.38 -4.15
CA CYS A 416 9.03 16.79 -5.52
C CYS A 416 8.16 17.95 -6.01
N LEU A 417 6.87 17.96 -5.69
CA LEU A 417 5.93 19.03 -6.04
C LEU A 417 6.32 20.38 -5.41
N VAL A 418 6.67 20.37 -4.12
CA VAL A 418 7.10 21.56 -3.37
C VAL A 418 8.46 22.06 -3.86
N MET A 419 9.43 21.17 -4.05
CA MET A 419 10.75 21.53 -4.62
C MET A 419 10.65 22.06 -6.05
N GLY A 420 9.78 21.48 -6.88
CA GLY A 420 9.43 21.95 -8.22
C GLY A 420 8.57 23.22 -8.26
N LYS A 421 8.38 23.89 -7.10
CA LYS A 421 7.61 25.13 -6.92
C LYS A 421 6.19 25.07 -7.49
N ARG A 422 5.56 23.89 -7.47
CA ARG A 422 4.22 23.61 -8.03
C ARG A 422 4.07 23.95 -9.54
N LYS A 423 5.17 24.13 -10.29
CA LYS A 423 5.09 24.50 -11.72
C LYS A 423 4.41 23.45 -12.60
N LYS A 424 4.78 22.18 -12.42
CA LYS A 424 4.35 21.07 -13.30
C LYS A 424 2.84 20.77 -13.23
N ILE A 425 2.16 21.12 -12.12
CA ILE A 425 0.71 20.90 -11.94
C ILE A 425 -0.19 22.05 -12.46
N ARG A 426 0.38 23.11 -13.06
CA ARG A 426 -0.41 24.12 -13.78
C ARG A 426 -1.34 23.42 -14.79
N GLY A 427 -2.58 23.88 -14.88
CA GLY A 427 -3.61 23.28 -15.76
C GLY A 427 -4.36 22.05 -15.22
N SER A 428 -4.02 21.51 -14.04
CA SER A 428 -4.70 20.34 -13.45
C SER A 428 -6.23 20.48 -13.38
N SER A 429 -6.98 19.38 -13.57
CA SER A 429 -8.44 19.35 -13.41
C SER A 429 -8.91 19.71 -11.99
N PHE A 430 -8.10 19.42 -10.97
CA PHE A 430 -8.42 19.69 -9.56
C PHE A 430 -7.46 20.74 -8.97
N LYS A 431 -7.82 22.02 -9.11
CA LYS A 431 -6.95 23.17 -8.79
C LYS A 431 -7.13 23.63 -7.34
N LEU A 432 -6.13 23.44 -6.47
CA LEU A 432 -6.08 24.03 -5.12
C LEU A 432 -5.53 25.46 -5.11
N LYS A 433 -5.09 25.96 -6.27
CA LYS A 433 -4.55 27.32 -6.51
C LYS A 433 -3.55 27.72 -5.40
N LYS A 434 -3.82 28.79 -4.64
CA LYS A 434 -2.93 29.29 -3.57
C LYS A 434 -2.99 28.45 -2.28
N ALA A 435 -4.13 27.83 -1.97
CA ALA A 435 -4.28 26.98 -0.78
C ALA A 435 -3.44 25.70 -0.85
N GLY A 436 -3.17 25.19 -2.05
CA GLY A 436 -2.34 24.00 -2.27
C GLY A 436 -0.89 24.13 -1.76
N TRP A 437 -0.33 25.34 -1.62
CA TRP A 437 0.96 25.53 -0.95
C TRP A 437 0.89 25.18 0.55
N ILE A 438 -0.19 25.61 1.22
CA ILE A 438 -0.44 25.37 2.64
C ILE A 438 -0.76 23.89 2.86
N LEU A 439 -1.66 23.33 2.04
CA LEU A 439 -2.04 21.92 2.11
C LEU A 439 -0.85 20.99 1.85
N ASN A 440 0.01 21.29 0.88
CA ASN A 440 1.24 20.52 0.65
C ASN A 440 2.17 20.55 1.87
N LEU A 441 2.35 21.72 2.51
CA LEU A 441 3.22 21.84 3.68
C LEU A 441 2.67 21.09 4.89
N ILE A 442 1.35 21.21 5.16
CA ILE A 442 0.66 20.45 6.21
C ILE A 442 0.77 18.95 5.94
N SER A 443 0.63 18.52 4.67
CA SER A 443 0.76 17.12 4.27
C SER A 443 2.16 16.57 4.53
N LEU A 444 3.21 17.33 4.20
CA LEU A 444 4.60 16.93 4.45
C LEU A 444 4.93 16.89 5.95
N LEU A 445 4.42 17.85 6.73
CA LEU A 445 4.55 17.84 8.20
C LEU A 445 3.80 16.64 8.82
N TRP A 446 2.59 16.32 8.34
CA TRP A 446 1.85 15.16 8.81
C TRP A 446 2.53 13.85 8.45
N ILE A 447 3.07 13.70 7.23
CA ILE A 447 3.81 12.49 6.83
C ILE A 447 5.10 12.33 7.64
N ALA A 448 5.81 13.43 7.92
CA ALA A 448 6.99 13.40 8.80
C ALA A 448 6.64 13.04 10.25
N LEU A 449 5.55 13.58 10.79
CA LEU A 449 5.05 13.22 12.12
C LEU A 449 4.59 11.76 12.18
N THR A 450 3.85 11.31 11.16
CA THR A 450 3.39 9.92 10.99
C THR A 450 4.58 8.95 11.01
N PHE A 451 5.65 9.25 10.29
CA PHE A 451 6.89 8.47 10.31
C PHE A 451 7.46 8.34 11.74
N ILE A 452 7.50 9.45 12.49
CA ILE A 452 8.05 9.47 13.85
C ILE A 452 7.18 8.63 14.80
N ILE A 453 5.87 8.90 14.88
CA ILE A 453 4.98 8.23 15.85
C ILE A 453 4.88 6.72 15.58
N LEU A 454 4.87 6.30 14.31
CA LEU A 454 4.86 4.87 13.93
C LEU A 454 6.17 4.14 14.25
N CYS A 455 7.24 4.86 14.58
CA CYS A 455 8.49 4.31 15.08
C CYS A 455 8.59 4.32 16.62
N MET A 456 7.66 4.96 17.33
CA MET A 456 7.66 5.00 18.79
C MET A 456 6.98 3.76 19.38
N PRO A 457 7.40 3.29 20.57
CA PRO A 457 6.66 2.27 21.31
C PRO A 457 5.40 2.87 21.99
N PRO A 458 4.29 2.10 22.08
CA PRO A 458 3.04 2.54 22.73
C PRO A 458 3.12 2.59 24.26
N GLU A 459 4.20 2.07 24.84
CA GLU A 459 4.45 2.08 26.29
C GLU A 459 5.95 2.17 26.57
N ILE A 460 6.30 2.81 27.69
CA ILE A 460 7.65 2.81 28.27
C ILE A 460 7.58 2.50 29.78
N PRO A 461 8.52 1.72 30.35
CA PRO A 461 9.75 1.20 29.74
C PRO A 461 9.52 0.01 28.80
N VAL A 462 10.23 0.00 27.67
CA VAL A 462 10.15 -1.09 26.67
C VAL A 462 10.90 -2.35 27.09
N SER A 463 10.33 -3.50 26.73
CA SER A 463 10.99 -4.80 26.74
C SER A 463 11.42 -5.23 25.33
N ILE A 464 12.22 -6.31 25.21
CA ILE A 464 12.58 -6.90 23.90
C ILE A 464 11.33 -7.34 23.12
N THR A 465 10.22 -7.64 23.80
CA THR A 465 8.95 -8.05 23.18
C THR A 465 7.98 -6.89 22.91
N SER A 466 7.97 -5.83 23.74
CA SER A 466 7.08 -4.67 23.58
C SER A 466 7.70 -3.48 22.81
N MET A 467 9.01 -3.51 22.53
CA MET A 467 9.65 -2.50 21.68
C MET A 467 9.10 -2.53 20.24
N ASN A 468 8.87 -1.33 19.67
CA ASN A 468 8.49 -1.16 18.27
C ASN A 468 9.73 -1.14 17.36
N TYR A 469 9.93 -2.21 16.58
CA TYR A 469 11.06 -2.31 15.63
C TYR A 469 10.75 -1.81 14.21
N ALA A 470 9.64 -1.09 13.98
CA ALA A 470 9.24 -0.67 12.62
C ALA A 470 10.31 0.15 11.88
N ILE A 471 11.08 0.99 12.59
CA ILE A 471 12.21 1.72 12.02
C ILE A 471 13.32 0.79 11.48
N VAL A 472 13.57 -0.34 12.15
CA VAL A 472 14.58 -1.32 11.72
C VAL A 472 14.13 -2.01 10.43
N VAL A 473 12.86 -2.41 10.36
CA VAL A 473 12.30 -3.00 9.13
C VAL A 473 12.28 -1.99 7.98
N PHE A 474 11.92 -0.72 8.23
CA PHE A 474 11.97 0.33 7.23
C PHE A 474 13.39 0.56 6.69
N VAL A 475 14.41 0.55 7.55
CA VAL A 475 15.82 0.64 7.13
C VAL A 475 16.25 -0.58 6.30
N VAL A 476 15.81 -1.79 6.67
CA VAL A 476 16.06 -3.02 5.88
C VAL A 476 15.39 -2.93 4.50
N PHE A 477 14.14 -2.43 4.41
CA PHE A 477 13.47 -2.16 3.13
C PHE A 477 14.27 -1.13 2.32
N PHE A 478 14.64 0.01 2.90
CA PHE A 478 15.39 1.06 2.20
C PHE A 478 16.72 0.54 1.62
N ILE A 479 17.49 -0.21 2.41
CA ILE A 479 18.75 -0.84 1.97
C ILE A 479 18.50 -1.84 0.84
N THR A 480 17.47 -2.69 0.97
CA THR A 480 17.11 -3.69 -0.06
C THR A 480 16.73 -3.02 -1.37
N ILE A 481 15.90 -1.97 -1.32
CA ILE A 481 15.46 -1.19 -2.50
C ILE A 481 16.64 -0.44 -3.13
N PHE A 482 17.57 0.10 -2.33
CA PHE A 482 18.79 0.75 -2.81
C PHE A 482 19.75 -0.23 -3.52
N ILE A 483 19.94 -1.42 -2.95
CA ILE A 483 20.72 -2.51 -3.57
C ILE A 483 20.05 -2.93 -4.89
N GLY A 484 18.74 -3.17 -4.88
CA GLY A 484 17.96 -3.48 -6.08
C GLY A 484 18.09 -2.41 -7.16
N TYR A 485 18.06 -1.11 -6.80
CA TYR A 485 18.28 -0.02 -7.75
C TYR A 485 19.69 -0.08 -8.36
N LYS A 486 20.71 -0.21 -7.52
CA LYS A 486 22.12 -0.14 -7.93
C LYS A 486 22.52 -1.26 -8.89
N PHE A 487 22.03 -2.49 -8.64
CA PHE A 487 22.43 -3.68 -9.41
C PHE A 487 21.48 -4.04 -10.55
N TRP A 488 20.18 -3.73 -10.45
CA TRP A 488 19.20 -4.16 -11.46
C TRP A 488 18.31 -3.01 -11.97
N GLY A 489 17.70 -2.25 -11.07
CA GLY A 489 16.72 -1.20 -11.41
C GLY A 489 17.27 -0.12 -12.34
N LYS A 490 18.51 0.33 -12.13
CA LYS A 490 19.20 1.30 -13.00
C LYS A 490 19.27 0.88 -14.48
N TYR A 491 19.21 -0.43 -14.76
CA TYR A 491 19.39 -1.00 -16.10
C TYR A 491 18.09 -1.50 -16.75
N HIS A 492 17.09 -1.87 -15.94
CA HIS A 492 15.86 -2.53 -16.42
C HIS A 492 14.58 -1.73 -16.18
N PHE A 493 14.56 -0.86 -15.16
CA PHE A 493 13.41 -0.01 -14.89
C PHE A 493 13.35 1.13 -15.91
N GLN A 494 12.18 1.30 -16.53
CA GLN A 494 11.95 2.34 -17.55
C GLN A 494 11.16 3.51 -16.97
N GLY A 495 10.34 3.26 -15.94
CA GLY A 495 9.45 4.26 -15.35
C GLY A 495 8.28 4.63 -16.29
N PRO A 496 7.55 5.73 -16.02
CA PRO A 496 6.44 6.15 -16.87
C PRO A 496 6.90 6.58 -18.26
N LEU A 497 6.34 5.93 -19.29
CA LEU A 497 6.44 6.34 -20.69
C LEU A 497 5.51 7.55 -20.95
N ILE A 498 5.96 8.72 -20.50
CA ILE A 498 5.36 10.03 -20.82
C ILE A 498 5.59 10.32 -22.30
N ASP A 499 4.59 10.87 -23.00
CA ASP A 499 4.79 11.29 -24.39
C ASP A 499 5.80 12.45 -24.46
N LYS A 500 6.86 12.27 -25.24
CA LYS A 500 7.86 13.32 -25.48
C LYS A 500 7.27 14.51 -26.24
N ALA A 501 6.12 14.38 -26.90
CA ALA A 501 5.38 15.48 -27.52
C ALA A 501 5.13 16.64 -26.54
N SER A 502 4.75 16.36 -25.29
CA SER A 502 4.58 17.38 -24.25
C SER A 502 5.89 18.04 -23.81
N GLY A 503 7.04 17.42 -24.09
CA GLY A 503 8.37 18.01 -23.92
C GLY A 503 8.87 18.81 -25.14
N VAL A 504 8.22 18.68 -26.30
CA VAL A 504 8.63 19.40 -27.52
C VAL A 504 8.48 20.90 -27.35
N GLU A 505 7.48 21.40 -26.61
CA GLU A 505 7.37 22.84 -26.33
C GLU A 505 8.55 23.38 -25.52
N LEU A 506 9.13 22.60 -24.60
CA LEU A 506 10.29 23.05 -23.84
C LEU A 506 11.56 23.07 -24.70
N ASN A 507 11.70 22.11 -25.61
CA ASN A 507 12.81 22.07 -26.56
C ASN A 507 12.68 23.12 -27.66
N SER A 508 11.50 23.35 -28.23
CA SER A 508 11.26 24.39 -29.24
C SER A 508 11.36 25.80 -28.66
N VAL A 509 10.99 26.00 -27.38
CA VAL A 509 11.31 27.22 -26.64
C VAL A 509 12.82 27.37 -26.42
N MET A 510 13.56 26.30 -26.10
CA MET A 510 15.02 26.38 -25.99
C MET A 510 15.75 26.54 -27.34
N GLU A 511 15.22 26.00 -28.43
CA GLU A 511 15.74 26.20 -29.78
C GLU A 511 15.43 27.62 -30.29
N SER A 512 14.19 28.10 -30.17
CA SER A 512 13.87 29.49 -30.52
C SER A 512 14.57 30.52 -29.61
N ILE A 513 14.88 30.20 -28.35
CA ILE A 513 15.78 31.02 -27.52
C ILE A 513 17.23 30.95 -28.02
N ARG A 514 17.71 29.80 -28.50
CA ARG A 514 19.05 29.69 -29.13
C ARG A 514 19.13 30.49 -30.44
N GLU A 515 18.13 30.37 -31.31
CA GLU A 515 18.05 31.10 -32.58
C GLU A 515 17.92 32.62 -32.36
N ASN A 516 17.07 33.07 -31.42
CA ASN A 516 17.00 34.49 -31.09
C ASN A 516 18.32 35.02 -30.51
N ASN A 517 19.04 34.22 -29.71
CA ASN A 517 20.36 34.60 -29.22
C ASN A 517 21.43 34.60 -30.34
N SER A 518 21.45 33.63 -31.26
CA SER A 518 22.39 33.65 -32.40
C SER A 518 22.12 34.84 -33.32
N ASN A 519 20.85 35.12 -33.63
CA ASN A 519 20.45 36.27 -34.46
C ASN A 519 20.78 37.62 -33.77
N THR A 520 20.72 37.66 -32.43
CA THR A 520 21.16 38.82 -31.63
C THR A 520 22.69 38.98 -31.65
N ILE A 521 23.44 37.88 -31.62
CA ILE A 521 24.91 37.88 -31.74
C ILE A 521 25.36 38.28 -33.16
N GLU A 522 24.67 37.82 -34.21
CA GLU A 522 24.97 38.22 -35.59
C GLU A 522 24.61 39.68 -35.88
N SER A 523 23.48 40.19 -35.35
CA SER A 523 23.13 41.62 -35.47
C SER A 523 24.09 42.52 -34.67
N ALA A 524 24.54 42.11 -33.49
CA ALA A 524 25.59 42.80 -32.75
C ALA A 524 26.95 42.77 -33.47
N THR A 525 27.31 41.64 -34.07
CA THR A 525 28.58 41.45 -34.80
C THR A 525 28.59 42.27 -36.09
N SER A 526 27.50 42.27 -36.87
CA SER A 526 27.36 43.07 -38.09
C SER A 526 27.32 44.58 -37.80
N THR A 527 26.62 45.01 -36.74
CA THR A 527 26.64 46.40 -36.25
C THR A 527 28.07 46.84 -35.92
N THR A 528 28.80 46.04 -35.12
CA THR A 528 30.21 46.30 -34.77
C THR A 528 31.14 46.33 -36.00
N ARG A 529 30.82 45.54 -37.04
CA ARG A 529 31.57 45.51 -38.30
C ARG A 529 31.36 46.78 -39.15
N SER A 530 30.24 47.50 -38.97
CA SER A 530 29.97 48.78 -39.65
C SER A 530 30.67 49.98 -39.01
N THR A 531 30.86 49.96 -37.69
CA THR A 531 31.56 51.05 -36.96
C THR A 531 33.06 51.03 -37.25
N ARG A 532 33.66 49.84 -37.36
CA ARG A 532 35.10 49.66 -37.58
C ARG A 532 35.61 50.09 -38.96
N THR A 533 34.73 50.39 -39.92
CA THR A 533 35.09 50.83 -41.28
C THR A 533 35.26 52.35 -41.43
N ARG A 534 35.14 53.13 -40.34
CA ARG A 534 35.23 54.61 -40.37
C ARG A 534 36.46 55.23 -39.70
N GLU A 535 37.32 54.45 -39.05
CA GLU A 535 38.49 54.95 -38.29
C GLU A 535 39.81 54.29 -38.71
N ARG A 536 40.00 53.99 -40.01
CA ARG A 536 41.25 53.39 -40.50
C ARG A 536 41.82 53.94 -41.80
N GLU A 537 41.70 55.26 -41.99
CA GLU A 537 42.59 56.03 -42.86
C GLU A 537 43.50 56.96 -42.04
N SER A 538 44.59 56.41 -41.49
CA SER A 538 45.80 57.19 -41.15
C SER A 538 46.98 56.29 -40.75
N ASN A 539 48.16 56.66 -41.27
CA ASN A 539 49.51 56.48 -40.72
C ASN A 539 50.01 55.07 -40.32
N PHE A 540 50.61 54.37 -41.30
CA PHE A 540 52.07 54.18 -41.46
C PHE A 540 52.97 53.67 -40.29
N ILE A 541 54.01 52.91 -40.66
CA ILE A 541 55.22 52.47 -39.92
C ILE A 541 55.19 51.09 -39.20
N GLU A 542 56.17 50.27 -39.58
CA GLU A 542 56.70 49.01 -39.04
C GLU A 542 58.19 49.24 -38.64
N PRO A 543 58.98 48.28 -38.11
CA PRO A 543 58.69 47.10 -37.28
C PRO A 543 59.67 46.97 -36.06
N SER A 544 59.53 45.93 -35.19
CA SER A 544 60.69 45.27 -34.52
C SER A 544 60.35 43.96 -33.77
N SER A 545 61.35 43.07 -33.67
CA SER A 545 61.41 41.74 -33.03
C SER A 545 61.24 41.74 -31.48
N PHE A 546 61.06 40.62 -30.75
CA PHE A 546 62.05 39.52 -30.54
C PHE A 546 61.50 38.27 -29.78
N ILE A 547 61.83 37.06 -30.30
CA ILE A 547 62.19 35.71 -29.71
C ILE A 547 61.83 35.44 -28.20
N VAL A 548 61.35 34.27 -27.71
CA VAL A 548 61.91 32.88 -27.76
C VAL A 548 60.85 31.75 -27.68
N ALA A 549 61.26 30.54 -28.08
CA ALA A 549 60.60 29.22 -28.09
C ALA A 549 60.36 28.61 -26.67
N GLU A 550 60.06 27.33 -26.41
CA GLU A 550 60.12 26.00 -27.09
C GLU A 550 58.82 25.20 -26.70
N GLU A 551 58.51 23.92 -27.00
CA GLU A 551 59.18 22.71 -27.55
C GLU A 551 58.15 21.79 -28.26
N ILE A 552 58.54 20.62 -28.82
CA ILE A 552 57.68 19.71 -29.61
C ILE A 552 57.95 18.23 -29.24
N SER A 553 56.93 17.35 -29.33
CA SER A 553 57.15 15.90 -29.54
C SER A 553 56.04 15.23 -30.36
N ASP A 554 56.30 14.97 -31.64
CA ASP A 554 55.45 14.16 -32.54
C ASP A 554 55.75 12.65 -32.44
N SER A 555 54.80 11.81 -32.89
CA SER A 555 55.12 10.57 -33.63
C SER A 555 53.91 10.07 -34.45
N THR A 556 54.13 9.67 -35.70
CA THR A 556 53.07 9.42 -36.70
C THR A 556 53.40 8.25 -37.63
N SER A 557 52.48 7.28 -37.80
CA SER A 557 52.49 6.26 -38.88
C SER A 557 51.13 5.50 -38.91
N THR A 558 50.17 5.80 -39.80
CA THR A 558 49.98 5.36 -41.21
C THR A 558 49.38 3.96 -41.45
N ILE A 559 48.05 3.93 -41.60
CA ILE A 559 47.22 3.25 -42.64
C ILE A 559 47.69 1.89 -43.21
N SER A 560 46.95 0.83 -42.86
CA SER A 560 46.44 -0.28 -43.70
C SER A 560 45.60 -1.21 -42.78
N GLY A 561 44.53 -1.90 -43.17
CA GLY A 561 43.77 -2.02 -44.42
C GLY A 561 42.40 -2.66 -44.10
N ALA A 562 41.51 -2.86 -45.09
CA ALA A 562 40.20 -3.49 -44.88
C ALA A 562 40.20 -4.99 -45.31
N GLU A 563 39.05 -5.66 -45.14
CA GLU A 563 38.75 -7.06 -45.53
C GLU A 563 39.31 -8.17 -44.59
N THR A 564 38.54 -8.54 -43.56
CA THR A 564 38.28 -9.93 -43.07
C THR A 564 37.47 -9.90 -41.75
N GLU A 565 36.15 -9.96 -41.81
CA GLU A 565 35.29 -10.12 -40.60
C GLU A 565 33.98 -10.93 -40.83
N ASP A 566 33.64 -11.29 -42.08
CA ASP A 566 32.35 -11.96 -42.42
C ASP A 566 32.37 -13.51 -42.33
N GLU A 567 33.54 -14.17 -42.17
CA GLU A 567 33.63 -15.65 -42.21
C GLU A 567 33.55 -16.34 -40.84
N GLU A 568 33.75 -15.65 -39.71
CA GLU A 568 33.67 -16.28 -38.38
C GLU A 568 32.21 -16.42 -37.89
N VAL A 569 31.34 -15.45 -38.19
CA VAL A 569 29.94 -15.44 -37.73
C VAL A 569 29.12 -16.61 -38.27
N GLN A 570 29.35 -17.03 -39.52
CA GLN A 570 28.61 -18.14 -40.14
C GLN A 570 29.00 -19.52 -39.60
N ASN A 571 30.13 -19.66 -38.90
CA ASN A 571 30.56 -20.94 -38.33
C ASN A 571 29.96 -21.21 -36.94
N GLU A 572 29.57 -20.18 -36.19
CA GLU A 572 28.90 -20.38 -34.89
C GLU A 572 27.40 -20.71 -35.04
N GLU A 573 26.67 -20.10 -35.96
CA GLU A 573 25.24 -20.39 -36.17
C GLU A 573 24.98 -21.84 -36.63
N ASN A 574 25.83 -22.38 -37.51
CA ASN A 574 25.68 -23.77 -37.99
C ASN A 574 25.90 -24.80 -36.87
N ASN A 575 26.93 -24.62 -36.03
CA ASN A 575 27.17 -25.50 -34.87
C ASN A 575 26.01 -25.48 -33.86
N HIS A 576 25.32 -24.35 -33.71
CA HIS A 576 24.17 -24.26 -32.81
C HIS A 576 22.94 -25.02 -33.33
N GLN A 577 22.68 -25.02 -34.64
CA GLN A 577 21.54 -25.72 -35.23
C GLN A 577 21.70 -27.26 -35.24
N GLU A 578 22.92 -27.80 -35.38
CA GLU A 578 23.14 -29.25 -35.27
C GLU A 578 22.88 -29.76 -33.83
N GLN A 579 23.28 -28.99 -32.81
CA GLN A 579 23.03 -29.36 -31.41
C GLN A 579 21.54 -29.36 -31.03
N GLU A 580 20.73 -28.43 -31.56
CA GLU A 580 19.28 -28.45 -31.33
C GLU A 580 18.60 -29.66 -32.00
N GLN A 581 19.05 -30.08 -33.18
CA GLN A 581 18.51 -31.27 -33.86
C GLN A 581 18.83 -32.58 -33.15
N GLU A 582 20.05 -32.75 -32.58
CA GLU A 582 20.35 -33.91 -31.75
C GLU A 582 19.48 -33.96 -30.48
N LEU A 583 19.22 -32.81 -29.84
CA LEU A 583 18.35 -32.71 -28.67
C LEU A 583 16.87 -33.05 -28.96
N GLU A 584 16.33 -32.68 -30.12
CA GLU A 584 14.97 -33.09 -30.52
C GLU A 584 14.86 -34.58 -30.86
N LEU A 585 15.91 -35.17 -31.45
CA LEU A 585 15.96 -36.61 -31.74
C LEU A 585 15.92 -37.44 -30.44
N ASP A 586 16.70 -37.06 -29.44
CA ASP A 586 16.79 -37.78 -28.16
C ASP A 586 15.48 -37.66 -27.33
N GLN A 587 14.79 -36.52 -27.40
CA GLN A 587 13.46 -36.38 -26.81
C GLN A 587 12.41 -37.27 -27.49
N ASN A 588 12.43 -37.38 -28.82
CA ASN A 588 11.51 -38.24 -29.57
C ASN A 588 11.75 -39.74 -29.30
N GLN A 589 13.00 -40.19 -29.16
CA GLN A 589 13.29 -41.56 -28.75
C GLN A 589 12.74 -41.88 -27.34
N ASN A 590 12.91 -40.95 -26.39
CA ASN A 590 12.38 -41.09 -25.04
C ASN A 590 10.85 -41.14 -24.98
N HIS A 591 10.15 -40.33 -25.78
CA HIS A 591 8.69 -40.38 -25.89
C HIS A 591 8.20 -41.72 -26.49
N THR A 592 8.92 -42.25 -27.48
CA THR A 592 8.60 -43.52 -28.14
C THR A 592 8.70 -44.72 -27.19
N ASN A 593 9.73 -44.74 -26.33
CA ASN A 593 9.89 -45.79 -25.31
C ASN A 593 8.84 -45.70 -24.18
N LYS A 594 8.41 -44.50 -23.78
CA LYS A 594 7.30 -44.31 -22.82
C LYS A 594 5.99 -44.95 -23.28
N ASN A 595 5.64 -44.82 -24.57
CA ASN A 595 4.40 -45.40 -25.11
C ASN A 595 4.44 -46.93 -25.23
N LYS A 596 5.59 -47.54 -25.55
CA LYS A 596 5.74 -49.01 -25.54
C LYS A 596 5.45 -49.63 -24.16
N ASN A 597 5.81 -48.94 -23.07
CA ASN A 597 5.51 -49.42 -21.70
C ASN A 597 4.04 -49.22 -21.28
N LYS A 598 3.30 -48.25 -21.82
CA LYS A 598 1.86 -48.11 -21.56
C LYS A 598 1.05 -49.27 -22.15
N ASN A 599 1.31 -49.63 -23.41
CA ASN A 599 0.55 -50.67 -24.11
C ASN A 599 0.75 -52.09 -23.55
N LYS A 600 1.74 -52.30 -22.66
CA LYS A 600 1.97 -53.59 -21.99
C LYS A 600 1.17 -53.78 -20.69
N LYS A 601 0.33 -52.80 -20.30
CA LYS A 601 -0.44 -52.82 -19.04
C LYS A 601 -1.97 -52.92 -19.21
N ILE A 602 -2.45 -53.19 -20.43
CA ILE A 602 -3.87 -53.30 -20.79
C ILE A 602 -4.14 -54.68 -21.41
N LEU A 603 -3.93 -55.77 -20.64
CA LEU A 603 -4.26 -57.13 -21.09
C LEU A 603 -4.52 -58.17 -19.97
N PHE A 604 -5.13 -57.76 -18.86
CA PHE A 604 -5.82 -58.65 -17.92
C PHE A 604 -7.00 -57.87 -17.31
N GLY A 605 -8.16 -58.51 -17.14
CA GLY A 605 -9.40 -57.83 -16.74
C GLY A 605 -10.28 -58.64 -15.79
N ASP A 606 -11.33 -57.97 -15.32
CA ASP A 606 -12.62 -58.42 -14.77
C ASP A 606 -12.69 -59.66 -13.83
N THR A 607 -13.33 -59.51 -12.65
CA THR A 607 -14.73 -59.98 -12.42
C THR A 607 -15.25 -59.83 -10.97
N THR A 608 -16.57 -59.59 -10.86
CA THR A 608 -17.58 -60.06 -9.85
C THR A 608 -17.47 -59.83 -8.32
N THR A 609 -18.30 -58.89 -7.82
CA THR A 609 -19.45 -59.04 -6.86
C THR A 609 -19.40 -59.80 -5.51
N LEU A 610 -20.05 -59.15 -4.52
CA LEU A 610 -21.05 -59.66 -3.53
C LEU A 610 -20.68 -60.21 -2.12
N ASP A 611 -21.34 -59.58 -1.12
CA ASP A 611 -22.08 -60.13 0.06
C ASP A 611 -21.50 -60.43 1.47
N GLN A 612 -22.39 -60.16 2.45
CA GLN A 612 -22.63 -60.77 3.78
C GLN A 612 -21.85 -60.42 5.08
N THR A 613 -22.51 -59.61 5.93
CA THR A 613 -23.13 -59.92 7.26
C THR A 613 -22.30 -60.42 8.50
N GLU A 614 -22.93 -60.23 9.67
CA GLU A 614 -22.62 -60.67 11.05
C GLU A 614 -21.51 -59.86 11.78
N ALA A 615 -21.74 -59.08 12.85
CA ALA A 615 -22.67 -59.07 13.99
C ALA A 615 -22.22 -59.88 15.22
N ASN A 616 -22.00 -59.17 16.34
CA ASN A 616 -22.25 -59.70 17.69
C ASN A 616 -22.44 -58.57 18.71
N THR A 617 -23.43 -58.74 19.58
CA THR A 617 -23.79 -57.79 20.65
C THR A 617 -23.23 -58.23 22.00
N ASN A 618 -23.09 -57.29 22.94
CA ASN A 618 -23.49 -57.55 24.33
C ASN A 618 -23.80 -56.25 25.08
N THR A 619 -24.62 -56.36 26.12
CA THR A 619 -25.27 -55.23 26.82
C THR A 619 -24.75 -55.06 28.25
N ASN A 620 -25.02 -53.89 28.88
CA ASN A 620 -25.88 -53.82 30.09
C ASN A 620 -26.06 -52.40 30.67
N THR A 621 -27.25 -51.85 30.43
CA THR A 621 -28.17 -51.25 31.42
C THR A 621 -27.67 -50.45 32.64
N THR A 622 -27.86 -49.13 32.57
CA THR A 622 -28.62 -48.26 33.51
C THR A 622 -28.39 -48.29 35.04
N ASN A 623 -28.21 -47.09 35.63
CA ASN A 623 -29.17 -46.59 36.63
C ASN A 623 -29.18 -45.04 36.74
N THR A 624 -30.12 -44.44 37.49
CA THR A 624 -30.39 -42.97 37.46
C THR A 624 -30.80 -42.36 38.83
N LYS A 625 -30.76 -41.00 38.88
CA LYS A 625 -31.32 -40.06 39.90
C LYS A 625 -30.49 -39.78 41.16
N GLY A 626 -30.50 -38.50 41.57
CA GLY A 626 -30.04 -38.01 42.89
C GLY A 626 -29.71 -36.51 42.90
N TYR A 627 -30.62 -35.65 43.38
CA TYR A 627 -30.37 -34.21 43.61
C TYR A 627 -30.07 -33.94 45.10
N THR A 628 -29.10 -33.07 45.40
CA THR A 628 -29.21 -32.14 46.54
C THR A 628 -28.40 -30.85 46.30
N LYS A 629 -28.92 -29.71 46.77
CA LYS A 629 -28.15 -28.48 47.00
C LYS A 629 -27.58 -28.48 48.43
N LEU A 630 -26.46 -27.78 48.66
CA LEU A 630 -26.11 -27.18 49.96
C LEU A 630 -25.47 -25.81 49.73
N ASN A 631 -25.47 -24.95 50.74
CA ASN A 631 -25.09 -23.53 50.62
C ASN A 631 -24.63 -22.95 51.98
N ASN A 632 -23.77 -21.92 51.93
CA ASN A 632 -23.31 -21.04 53.03
C ASN A 632 -22.40 -21.61 54.15
N ASN A 633 -21.34 -20.84 54.45
CA ASN A 633 -20.82 -20.44 55.79
C ASN A 633 -20.31 -21.53 56.78
N ASP A 634 -19.21 -21.36 57.54
CA ASP A 634 -18.40 -20.18 57.91
C ASP A 634 -16.91 -20.51 58.22
N VAL A 635 -16.06 -19.48 58.13
CA VAL A 635 -14.87 -19.12 58.97
C VAL A 635 -14.12 -20.21 59.78
N PHE A 636 -12.79 -20.35 59.57
CA PHE A 636 -11.76 -20.06 60.60
C PHE A 636 -10.33 -19.93 60.02
N PHE A 637 -9.38 -19.48 60.86
CA PHE A 637 -8.01 -19.04 60.53
C PHE A 637 -6.95 -20.17 60.57
N ASP A 638 -5.95 -20.07 59.70
CA ASP A 638 -4.51 -20.03 60.07
C ASP A 638 -3.68 -19.58 58.84
N GLY A 639 -2.45 -19.06 58.94
CA GLY A 639 -1.69 -18.73 60.16
C GLY A 639 -0.18 -18.94 59.99
N GLU A 640 0.56 -17.91 59.56
CA GLU A 640 2.03 -17.92 59.33
C GLU A 640 2.51 -18.86 58.16
N LYS A 641 3.75 -18.77 57.62
CA LYS A 641 4.96 -18.00 57.99
C LYS A 641 5.78 -17.55 56.76
N LEU A 642 6.81 -16.73 57.01
CA LEU A 642 7.62 -15.95 56.05
C LEU A 642 8.89 -16.66 55.51
N SER A 643 9.65 -15.92 54.69
CA SER A 643 11.00 -16.17 54.09
C SER A 643 11.03 -16.98 52.77
N ASN A 644 11.76 -16.56 51.73
CA ASN A 644 12.56 -15.34 51.49
C ASN A 644 12.33 -14.82 50.06
#